data_AF-A0A180G024-F1
#
_entry.id   AF-A0A180G024-F1
#
_cell.length_a   1.000
_cell.length_b   1.000
_cell.length_c   1.000
_cell.angle_alpha   90.00
_cell.angle_beta   90.00
_cell.angle_gamma   90.00
#
_symmetry.space_group_name_H-M   'P 1'
#
loop_
_entity.id
_entity.type
_entity.pdbx_description
1 polymer ?
#
loop_
_entity_poly.entity_id
_entity_poly.type
_entity_poly.pdbx_seq_one_letter_code
_entity_poly.pdbx_strand_id
1 'polypeptide(L)'
;ISGRVDVQRAWEGEVMITNGSTKKISNKKTTTIEAQENEYLVNVLNEWCVNVGAFEFKYQDMNWLRQTRNGLGVIKPNRNSVEVALKFHALGLTWKMYRISSTMVAQMAIYQSIGNLPPLTAADLESIPHEDSSLLEIMQAFDRLVSRNHRFESAENFNREVAKVIPIPYHLQLDFFPVCDHWVRSSGEREYHVVSQLIEVCQEMAPSMAAHGPLFWQQLERLAVLEDLMPLYEAYQQLCDFFQKGVPFDRLFEYYKLVSKISSSLKSFGDFHGNTHSSISMPRSQATNKDGMVLTEQFEFETPVLKHKANLLMNYAEELHQARSLGLTPEFHPNIRAEKEQIERIDILSANDGIKLSDVVDQLGSDVFRTSLPGVIKHKLSQFAQFIKDEMQELTASTNPASKSAKMREILKEWDPHLSTALKEGVKINESLPEQLIYAVKRFKLSQKPTYEEKLEEYNRLVRLAIIKCENYHIYPSTIFRLHETPIVWQAMLRTTEREFATVDKLNAEILIERLSRTQRIVTNIPLFDRIYYALDEVNASERNTILQSVEERIKKWKTPTEEFKRAMKSEEYETLTRIFTQIRRSWKTKARYEDWRRKLNPTLPSFPSDLVKIIADMFGDSSRQFLMKKLDSRWHHFLDWNVKPYLRRALLYQELRSLTDGGEFLADIFLRLIQEESASQMQIKSRTYGMLYTE
;
A
#
# COMPACT_ATOMS: atom_id res chain seq x y z
N ILE A 1 -10.00 -3.16 5.48
CA ILE A 1 -11.02 -2.40 6.23
C ILE A 1 -11.16 -2.99 7.63
N SER A 2 -10.75 -2.14 8.55
CA SER A 2 -10.75 -2.15 10.01
C SER A 2 -12.12 -1.76 10.55
N GLY A 3 -12.32 -2.01 11.84
CA GLY A 3 -13.56 -1.69 12.55
C GLY A 3 -13.58 -2.49 13.83
N ARG A 4 -13.62 -1.82 14.97
CA ARG A 4 -13.72 -2.52 16.25
C ARG A 4 -15.05 -3.26 16.25
N VAL A 5 -15.01 -4.57 16.36
CA VAL A 5 -16.20 -5.38 16.59
C VAL A 5 -16.90 -4.86 17.86
N ASP A 6 -18.23 -4.90 17.95
CA ASP A 6 -18.88 -4.87 19.28
C ASP A 6 -18.56 -6.18 20.01
N VAL A 7 -17.34 -6.25 20.53
CA VAL A 7 -16.73 -7.47 21.09
C VAL A 7 -17.56 -7.98 22.23
N GLN A 8 -18.10 -7.08 23.06
CA GLN A 8 -18.86 -7.49 24.23
C GLN A 8 -20.10 -8.28 23.83
N ARG A 9 -20.91 -7.73 22.91
CA ARG A 9 -22.13 -8.40 22.43
C ARG A 9 -21.85 -9.67 21.63
N ALA A 10 -20.80 -9.64 20.81
CA ALA A 10 -20.39 -10.79 19.99
C ALA A 10 -19.81 -11.93 20.81
N TRP A 11 -19.02 -11.60 21.83
CA TRP A 11 -18.42 -12.55 22.75
C TRP A 11 -19.48 -13.23 23.61
N GLU A 12 -20.42 -12.45 24.13
CA GLU A 12 -21.58 -12.95 24.88
C GLU A 12 -22.47 -13.85 24.01
N GLY A 13 -22.69 -13.45 22.75
CA GLY A 13 -23.55 -14.14 21.80
C GLY A 13 -22.97 -15.40 21.16
N GLU A 14 -21.67 -15.50 20.91
CA GLU A 14 -21.06 -16.59 20.13
C GLU A 14 -20.08 -17.46 20.93
N VAL A 15 -19.40 -16.88 21.92
CA VAL A 15 -18.38 -17.58 22.72
C VAL A 15 -18.93 -18.03 24.07
N MET A 16 -19.79 -17.22 24.69
CA MET A 16 -20.40 -17.50 26.00
C MET A 16 -21.75 -18.22 25.93
N ILE A 17 -22.24 -18.70 24.77
CA ILE A 17 -23.46 -19.54 24.75
C ILE A 17 -23.22 -20.78 25.63
N THR A 18 -23.70 -20.68 26.86
CA THR A 18 -23.91 -21.78 27.78
C THR A 18 -25.11 -22.55 27.27
N ASN A 19 -24.85 -23.73 26.71
CA ASN A 19 -25.71 -24.92 26.77
C ASN A 19 -27.18 -24.68 27.17
N GLY A 20 -27.99 -24.19 26.22
CA GLY A 20 -29.44 -24.16 26.34
C GLY A 20 -30.11 -25.52 26.10
N SER A 21 -29.39 -26.54 25.58
CA SER A 21 -30.03 -27.80 25.15
C SER A 21 -29.30 -29.10 25.53
N THR A 22 -28.13 -29.06 26.18
CA THR A 22 -27.38 -30.27 26.59
C THR A 22 -27.39 -30.50 28.10
N LYS A 23 -28.55 -30.36 28.74
CA LYS A 23 -28.73 -30.80 30.15
C LYS A 23 -29.02 -32.30 30.31
N LYS A 24 -28.87 -33.10 29.26
CA LYS A 24 -28.87 -34.55 29.36
C LYS A 24 -27.69 -35.10 28.58
N ILE A 25 -26.86 -35.89 29.27
CA ILE A 25 -25.73 -36.68 28.77
C ILE A 25 -24.36 -35.96 28.80
N SER A 26 -23.80 -35.76 30.00
CA SER A 26 -22.61 -36.51 30.42
C SER A 26 -22.12 -36.01 31.79
N ASN A 27 -22.39 -36.81 32.83
CA ASN A 27 -21.64 -36.75 34.07
C ASN A 27 -20.22 -37.30 33.80
N LYS A 28 -19.30 -36.44 33.38
CA LYS A 28 -17.87 -36.64 33.62
C LYS A 28 -17.37 -35.41 34.36
N LYS A 29 -16.89 -35.62 35.59
CA LYS A 29 -16.22 -34.63 36.43
C LYS A 29 -15.10 -33.99 35.60
N THR A 30 -15.34 -32.81 35.06
CA THR A 30 -14.28 -31.92 34.59
C THR A 30 -13.45 -31.59 35.82
N THR A 31 -12.16 -31.95 35.78
CA THR A 31 -11.24 -31.70 36.88
C THR A 31 -11.17 -30.18 37.12
N THR A 32 -11.25 -29.72 38.36
CA THR A 32 -11.36 -28.27 38.72
C THR A 32 -10.26 -27.40 38.07
N ILE A 33 -9.11 -28.01 37.79
CA ILE A 33 -7.96 -27.39 37.11
C ILE A 33 -8.24 -27.13 35.62
N GLU A 34 -8.86 -28.07 34.91
CA GLU A 34 -9.18 -27.93 33.48
C GLU A 34 -10.30 -26.91 33.21
N ALA A 35 -11.15 -26.65 34.21
CA ALA A 35 -12.15 -25.59 34.16
C ALA A 35 -11.50 -24.20 34.38
N GLN A 36 -10.55 -24.09 35.31
CA GLN A 36 -9.79 -22.87 35.58
C GLN A 36 -8.85 -22.47 34.43
N GLU A 37 -8.18 -23.44 33.81
CA GLU A 37 -7.34 -23.20 32.61
C GLU A 37 -8.18 -22.70 31.42
N ASN A 38 -9.42 -23.21 31.28
CA ASN A 38 -10.35 -22.80 30.24
C ASN A 38 -10.86 -21.37 30.47
N GLU A 39 -11.26 -21.04 31.70
CA GLU A 39 -11.68 -19.70 32.09
C GLU A 39 -10.56 -18.67 31.91
N TYR A 40 -9.32 -19.03 32.23
CA TYR A 40 -8.14 -18.20 31.96
C TYR A 40 -7.95 -17.94 30.45
N LEU A 41 -7.98 -18.98 29.62
CA LEU A 41 -7.83 -18.84 28.16
C LEU A 41 -8.93 -17.98 27.54
N VAL A 42 -10.19 -18.17 27.95
CA VAL A 42 -11.33 -17.37 27.48
C VAL A 42 -11.18 -15.91 27.91
N ASN A 43 -10.74 -15.64 29.14
CA ASN A 43 -10.53 -14.28 29.63
C ASN A 43 -9.37 -13.58 28.91
N VAL A 44 -8.25 -14.27 28.67
CA VAL A 44 -7.12 -13.73 27.90
C VAL A 44 -7.54 -13.40 26.47
N LEU A 45 -8.26 -14.30 25.80
CA LEU A 45 -8.75 -14.04 24.45
C LEU A 45 -9.79 -12.92 24.41
N ASN A 46 -10.65 -12.81 25.42
CA ASN A 46 -11.60 -11.70 25.55
C ASN A 46 -10.85 -10.37 25.70
N GLU A 47 -9.87 -10.30 26.62
CA GLU A 47 -9.05 -9.09 26.82
C GLU A 47 -8.35 -8.67 25.53
N TRP A 48 -7.90 -9.63 24.72
CA TRP A 48 -7.31 -9.38 23.40
C TRP A 48 -8.31 -8.78 22.41
N CYS A 49 -9.54 -9.28 22.40
CA CYS A 49 -10.59 -8.75 21.54
C CYS A 49 -11.11 -7.38 22.04
N VAL A 50 -11.19 -7.14 23.34
CA VAL A 50 -11.73 -5.88 23.90
C VAL A 50 -10.75 -4.72 23.78
N ASN A 51 -9.44 -4.96 23.98
CA ASN A 51 -8.43 -3.90 23.93
C ASN A 51 -7.77 -3.77 22.54
N VAL A 52 -8.50 -4.03 21.44
CA VAL A 52 -7.97 -3.98 20.06
C VAL A 52 -7.25 -2.67 19.74
N GLY A 53 -7.66 -1.54 20.33
CA GLY A 53 -6.96 -0.26 20.19
C GLY A 53 -5.51 -0.23 20.72
N ALA A 54 -5.16 -1.09 21.68
CA ALA A 54 -3.79 -1.30 22.13
C ALA A 54 -3.04 -2.36 21.29
N PHE A 55 -3.77 -3.12 20.46
CA PHE A 55 -3.28 -4.27 19.68
C PHE A 55 -3.15 -3.98 18.17
N GLU A 56 -3.94 -3.08 17.59
CA GLU A 56 -3.81 -2.64 16.19
C GLU A 56 -2.42 -2.04 15.92
N PHE A 57 -1.85 -1.33 16.89
CA PHE A 57 -0.48 -0.81 16.83
C PHE A 57 0.61 -1.89 17.01
N LYS A 58 0.26 -3.08 17.51
CA LYS A 58 1.19 -4.13 17.92
C LYS A 58 1.10 -5.42 17.10
N TYR A 59 0.12 -5.56 16.20
CA TYR A 59 0.02 -6.75 15.35
C TYR A 59 1.22 -6.90 14.40
N GLN A 60 1.86 -5.79 14.04
CA GLN A 60 3.13 -5.77 13.29
C GLN A 60 4.38 -5.83 14.19
N ASP A 61 4.21 -5.71 15.52
CA ASP A 61 5.29 -5.86 16.49
C ASP A 61 5.49 -7.35 16.85
N MET A 62 6.53 -7.94 16.26
CA MET A 62 6.89 -9.34 16.53
C MET A 62 7.24 -9.61 18.00
N ASN A 63 7.62 -8.60 18.79
CA ASN A 63 7.81 -8.74 20.23
C ASN A 63 6.47 -8.92 20.94
N TRP A 64 5.42 -8.23 20.50
CA TRP A 64 4.06 -8.48 20.97
C TRP A 64 3.62 -9.88 20.60
N LEU A 65 3.73 -10.32 19.34
CA LEU A 65 3.41 -11.70 18.94
C LEU A 65 4.13 -12.76 19.80
N ARG A 66 5.40 -12.54 20.14
CA ARG A 66 6.13 -13.38 21.12
C ARG A 66 5.56 -13.28 22.53
N GLN A 67 5.32 -12.08 23.06
CA GLN A 67 4.78 -11.87 24.40
C GLN A 67 3.37 -12.48 24.54
N THR A 68 2.53 -12.31 23.52
CA THR A 68 1.18 -12.84 23.36
C THR A 68 1.19 -14.38 23.27
N ARG A 69 2.10 -14.94 22.46
CA ARG A 69 2.32 -16.40 22.40
C ARG A 69 2.85 -16.96 23.73
N ASN A 70 3.75 -16.24 24.39
CA ASN A 70 4.27 -16.61 25.70
C ASN A 70 3.21 -16.48 26.80
N GLY A 71 2.29 -15.51 26.67
CA GLY A 71 1.17 -15.25 27.58
C GLY A 71 0.07 -16.30 27.50
N LEU A 72 -0.13 -16.95 26.35
CA LEU A 72 -0.98 -18.13 26.24
C LEU A 72 -0.39 -19.40 26.89
N GLY A 73 0.91 -19.39 27.21
CA GLY A 73 1.62 -20.57 27.71
C GLY A 73 1.60 -21.76 26.73
N VAL A 74 1.84 -22.97 27.24
CA VAL A 74 1.74 -24.20 26.47
C VAL A 74 0.31 -24.71 26.51
N ILE A 75 -0.46 -24.44 25.45
CA ILE A 75 -1.82 -24.97 25.31
C ILE A 75 -1.73 -26.49 25.04
N LYS A 76 -2.14 -27.31 26.00
CA LYS A 76 -2.25 -28.76 25.80
C LYS A 76 -3.51 -29.06 24.99
N PRO A 77 -3.44 -29.87 23.91
CA PRO A 77 -4.61 -30.22 23.12
C PRO A 77 -5.50 -31.17 23.93
N ASN A 78 -6.49 -30.61 24.63
CA ASN A 78 -7.52 -31.32 25.38
C ASN A 78 -8.92 -30.93 24.86
N ARG A 79 -9.98 -31.60 25.34
CA ARG A 79 -11.35 -31.35 24.88
C ARG A 79 -11.76 -29.88 25.05
N ASN A 80 -11.37 -29.25 26.15
CA ASN A 80 -11.74 -27.87 26.47
C ASN A 80 -11.00 -26.86 25.58
N SER A 81 -9.70 -27.05 25.34
CA SER A 81 -8.91 -26.18 24.44
C SER A 81 -9.41 -26.28 23.00
N VAL A 82 -9.84 -27.47 22.56
CA VAL A 82 -10.47 -27.66 21.24
C VAL A 82 -11.83 -26.96 21.18
N GLU A 83 -12.64 -27.02 22.24
CA GLU A 83 -13.93 -26.32 22.30
C GLU A 83 -13.75 -24.80 22.21
N VAL A 84 -12.78 -24.23 22.93
CA VAL A 84 -12.43 -22.80 22.84
C VAL A 84 -11.97 -22.44 21.43
N ALA A 85 -11.10 -23.26 20.84
CA ALA A 85 -10.61 -23.02 19.48
C ALA A 85 -11.75 -23.05 18.45
N LEU A 86 -12.70 -23.98 18.58
CA LEU A 86 -13.90 -24.05 17.72
C LEU A 86 -14.81 -22.83 17.90
N LYS A 87 -15.06 -22.39 19.14
CA LYS A 87 -15.85 -21.19 19.43
C LYS A 87 -15.20 -19.92 18.91
N PHE A 88 -13.88 -19.78 19.08
CA PHE A 88 -13.13 -18.63 18.57
C PHE A 88 -13.05 -18.64 17.03
N HIS A 89 -12.93 -19.81 16.41
CA HIS A 89 -13.02 -19.94 14.96
C HIS A 89 -14.43 -19.59 14.44
N ALA A 90 -15.48 -20.02 15.13
CA ALA A 90 -16.87 -19.65 14.82
C ALA A 90 -17.07 -18.14 14.89
N LEU A 91 -16.58 -17.47 15.94
CA LEU A 91 -16.58 -16.01 16.04
C LEU A 91 -15.87 -15.35 14.84
N GLY A 92 -14.72 -15.89 14.42
CA GLY A 92 -14.00 -15.42 13.24
C GLY A 92 -14.80 -15.57 11.93
N LEU A 93 -15.52 -16.70 11.77
CA LEU A 93 -16.40 -16.92 10.62
C LEU A 93 -17.63 -15.99 10.65
N THR A 94 -18.24 -15.79 11.81
CA THR A 94 -19.37 -14.86 12.00
C THR A 94 -18.94 -13.43 11.70
N TRP A 95 -17.73 -13.03 12.12
CA TRP A 95 -17.17 -11.72 11.79
C TRP A 95 -16.91 -11.55 10.28
N LYS A 96 -16.36 -12.58 9.63
CA LYS A 96 -16.18 -12.60 8.18
C LYS A 96 -17.53 -12.44 7.45
N MET A 97 -18.55 -13.19 7.86
CA MET A 97 -19.90 -13.09 7.30
C MET A 97 -20.48 -11.69 7.48
N TYR A 98 -20.31 -11.11 8.66
CA TYR A 98 -20.80 -9.77 8.94
C TYR A 98 -20.14 -8.73 8.03
N ARG A 99 -18.80 -8.79 7.85
CA ARG A 99 -18.07 -7.86 6.97
C ARG A 99 -18.64 -7.88 5.55
N ILE A 100 -18.79 -9.06 4.96
CA ILE A 100 -19.41 -9.24 3.64
C ILE A 100 -20.82 -8.62 3.62
N SER A 101 -21.65 -8.95 4.61
CA SER A 101 -23.04 -8.48 4.70
C SER A 101 -23.13 -6.96 4.82
N SER A 102 -22.31 -6.36 5.68
CA SER A 102 -22.29 -4.92 5.93
C SER A 102 -21.83 -4.13 4.71
N THR A 103 -20.79 -4.60 4.01
CA THR A 103 -20.29 -3.96 2.78
C THR A 103 -21.33 -4.07 1.67
N MET A 104 -21.95 -5.24 1.50
CA MET A 104 -23.04 -5.44 0.53
C MET A 104 -24.22 -4.51 0.79
N VAL A 105 -24.66 -4.42 2.06
CA VAL A 105 -25.80 -3.60 2.46
C VAL A 105 -25.50 -2.11 2.30
N ALA A 106 -24.28 -1.67 2.62
CA ALA A 106 -23.86 -0.29 2.38
C ALA A 106 -23.90 0.06 0.89
N GLN A 107 -23.31 -0.79 0.03
CA GLN A 107 -23.37 -0.61 -1.42
C GLN A 107 -24.81 -0.54 -1.93
N MET A 108 -25.66 -1.48 -1.51
CA MET A 108 -27.09 -1.49 -1.86
C MET A 108 -27.79 -0.19 -1.46
N ALA A 109 -27.58 0.28 -0.23
CA ALA A 109 -28.17 1.50 0.28
C ALA A 109 -27.71 2.73 -0.51
N ILE A 110 -26.43 2.82 -0.83
CA ILE A 110 -25.83 3.89 -1.63
C ILE A 110 -26.45 3.91 -3.02
N TYR A 111 -26.43 2.77 -3.73
CA TYR A 111 -26.92 2.70 -5.10
C TYR A 111 -28.40 3.03 -5.22
N GLN A 112 -29.26 2.47 -4.36
CA GLN A 112 -30.70 2.75 -4.37
C GLN A 112 -31.05 4.21 -4.04
N SER A 113 -30.15 4.90 -3.33
CA SER A 113 -30.36 6.29 -2.91
C SER A 113 -29.89 7.30 -3.94
N ILE A 114 -28.94 6.94 -4.81
CA ILE A 114 -28.31 7.88 -5.74
C ILE A 114 -28.78 7.70 -7.18
N GLY A 115 -29.16 6.49 -7.64
CA GLY A 115 -29.62 6.33 -9.03
C GLY A 115 -30.20 4.95 -9.35
N ASN A 116 -30.71 4.81 -10.58
CA ASN A 116 -31.07 3.48 -11.11
C ASN A 116 -29.81 2.81 -11.62
N LEU A 117 -29.55 1.59 -11.15
CA LEU A 117 -28.44 0.79 -11.62
C LEU A 117 -28.71 0.25 -13.03
N PRO A 118 -27.76 0.38 -13.95
CA PRO A 118 -27.79 -0.41 -15.17
C PRO A 118 -27.54 -1.89 -14.85
N PRO A 119 -28.19 -2.81 -15.60
CA PRO A 119 -27.94 -4.24 -15.44
C PRO A 119 -26.50 -4.58 -15.84
N LEU A 120 -25.91 -5.59 -15.20
CA LEU A 120 -24.59 -6.11 -15.56
C LEU A 120 -24.52 -6.46 -17.05
N THR A 121 -23.48 -5.98 -17.74
CA THR A 121 -23.23 -6.33 -19.14
C THR A 121 -22.49 -7.67 -19.25
N ALA A 122 -22.53 -8.29 -20.43
CA ALA A 122 -21.75 -9.51 -20.69
C ALA A 122 -20.24 -9.30 -20.49
N ALA A 123 -19.73 -8.10 -20.79
CA ALA A 123 -18.34 -7.73 -20.57
C ALA A 123 -17.97 -7.64 -19.08
N ASP A 124 -18.89 -7.15 -18.23
CA ASP A 124 -18.70 -7.12 -16.78
C ASP A 124 -18.62 -8.54 -16.21
N LEU A 125 -19.45 -9.46 -16.71
CA LEU A 125 -19.46 -10.87 -16.31
C LEU A 125 -18.21 -11.63 -16.80
N GLU A 126 -17.69 -11.29 -17.98
CA GLU A 126 -16.44 -11.84 -18.52
C GLU A 126 -15.19 -11.38 -17.75
N SER A 127 -15.27 -10.25 -17.05
CA SER A 127 -14.18 -9.73 -16.21
C SER A 127 -14.02 -10.46 -14.86
N ILE A 128 -15.02 -11.27 -14.48
CA ILE A 128 -15.00 -12.07 -13.26
C ILE A 128 -14.26 -13.39 -13.56
N PRO A 129 -13.20 -13.75 -12.81
CA PRO A 129 -12.45 -14.97 -13.07
C PRO A 129 -13.34 -16.22 -13.05
N HIS A 130 -13.27 -17.04 -14.11
CA HIS A 130 -14.09 -18.27 -14.27
C HIS A 130 -13.91 -19.32 -13.17
N GLU A 131 -12.91 -19.19 -12.30
CA GLU A 131 -12.62 -20.15 -11.23
C GLU A 131 -13.57 -20.03 -10.02
N ASP A 132 -14.40 -18.97 -9.95
CA ASP A 132 -15.30 -18.74 -8.80
C ASP A 132 -16.78 -18.59 -9.23
N SER A 133 -17.39 -19.71 -9.64
CA SER A 133 -18.80 -19.75 -10.06
C SER A 133 -19.77 -19.24 -8.99
N SER A 134 -19.38 -19.35 -7.71
CA SER A 134 -20.15 -18.84 -6.58
C SER A 134 -20.19 -17.30 -6.57
N LEU A 135 -19.09 -16.63 -6.91
CA LEU A 135 -19.03 -15.17 -6.97
C LEU A 135 -19.95 -14.60 -8.06
N LEU A 136 -19.96 -15.26 -9.22
CA LEU A 136 -20.82 -14.88 -10.35
C LEU A 136 -22.31 -14.97 -9.96
N GLU A 137 -22.71 -16.06 -9.29
CA GLU A 137 -24.09 -16.25 -8.83
C GLU A 137 -24.50 -15.16 -7.82
N ILE A 138 -23.60 -14.78 -6.91
CA ILE A 138 -23.83 -13.72 -5.92
C ILE A 138 -24.00 -12.37 -6.61
N MET A 139 -23.12 -12.02 -7.54
CA MET A 139 -23.19 -10.74 -8.25
C MET A 139 -24.47 -10.64 -9.07
N GLN A 140 -24.90 -11.72 -9.73
CA GLN A 140 -26.18 -11.78 -10.44
C GLN A 140 -27.40 -11.74 -9.51
N ALA A 141 -27.30 -12.32 -8.30
CA ALA A 141 -28.36 -12.22 -7.30
C ALA A 141 -28.48 -10.80 -6.74
N PHE A 142 -27.34 -10.15 -6.51
CA PHE A 142 -27.28 -8.76 -6.08
C PHE A 142 -27.79 -7.80 -7.16
N ASP A 143 -27.36 -7.95 -8.41
CA ASP A 143 -27.87 -7.17 -9.54
C ASP A 143 -29.39 -7.21 -9.63
N ARG A 144 -29.98 -8.41 -9.50
CA ARG A 144 -31.44 -8.61 -9.46
C ARG A 144 -32.11 -7.93 -8.27
N LEU A 145 -31.43 -7.86 -7.13
CA LEU A 145 -31.93 -7.22 -5.93
C LEU A 145 -31.96 -5.69 -6.09
N VAL A 146 -30.84 -5.11 -6.54
CA VAL A 146 -30.69 -3.66 -6.56
C VAL A 146 -31.32 -3.03 -7.81
N SER A 147 -31.34 -3.72 -8.95
CA SER A 147 -32.04 -3.27 -10.18
C SER A 147 -33.54 -3.10 -10.01
N ARG A 148 -34.16 -3.78 -9.03
CA ARG A 148 -35.59 -3.62 -8.72
C ARG A 148 -35.91 -2.34 -7.97
N ASN A 149 -34.88 -1.61 -7.51
CA ASN A 149 -34.97 -0.40 -6.70
C ASN A 149 -36.02 -0.52 -5.56
N HIS A 150 -36.08 -1.70 -4.94
CA HIS A 150 -37.08 -2.03 -3.93
C HIS A 150 -36.68 -1.40 -2.60
N ARG A 151 -37.48 -0.42 -2.11
CA ARG A 151 -37.27 0.16 -0.78
C ARG A 151 -37.83 -0.78 0.29
N PHE A 152 -36.99 -1.14 1.25
CA PHE A 152 -37.39 -2.01 2.36
C PHE A 152 -38.05 -1.23 3.49
N GLU A 153 -39.34 -1.47 3.71
CA GLU A 153 -40.10 -0.85 4.81
C GLU A 153 -39.97 -1.63 6.13
N SER A 154 -39.87 -2.96 6.06
CA SER A 154 -39.76 -3.87 7.21
C SER A 154 -38.45 -4.66 7.25
N ALA A 155 -37.98 -4.94 8.47
CA ALA A 155 -36.77 -5.71 8.72
C ALA A 155 -36.89 -7.16 8.19
N GLU A 156 -38.07 -7.76 8.29
CA GLU A 156 -38.34 -9.12 7.82
C GLU A 156 -38.21 -9.25 6.30
N ASN A 157 -38.74 -8.27 5.55
CA ASN A 157 -38.61 -8.24 4.10
C ASN A 157 -37.15 -8.05 3.69
N PHE A 158 -36.45 -7.11 4.34
CA PHE A 158 -35.04 -6.87 4.13
C PHE A 158 -34.20 -8.13 4.35
N ASN A 159 -34.30 -8.75 5.54
CA ASN A 159 -33.51 -9.92 5.89
C ASN A 159 -33.78 -11.10 4.93
N ARG A 160 -35.03 -11.28 4.50
CA ARG A 160 -35.42 -12.33 3.54
C ARG A 160 -34.79 -12.12 2.16
N GLU A 161 -34.71 -10.89 1.66
CA GLU A 161 -34.08 -10.64 0.35
C GLU A 161 -32.55 -10.67 0.43
N VAL A 162 -31.95 -10.10 1.50
CA VAL A 162 -30.50 -10.15 1.75
C VAL A 162 -30.00 -11.59 1.86
N ALA A 163 -30.74 -12.47 2.54
CA ALA A 163 -30.41 -13.89 2.68
C ALA A 163 -30.44 -14.68 1.36
N LYS A 164 -31.06 -14.15 0.29
CA LYS A 164 -31.02 -14.78 -1.04
C LYS A 164 -29.74 -14.46 -1.81
N VAL A 165 -29.04 -13.40 -1.43
CA VAL A 165 -27.81 -12.93 -2.11
C VAL A 165 -26.57 -13.51 -1.45
N ILE A 166 -26.54 -13.53 -0.11
CA ILE A 166 -25.38 -14.00 0.65
C ILE A 166 -25.45 -15.53 0.77
N PRO A 167 -24.55 -16.30 0.14
CA PRO A 167 -24.55 -17.74 0.25
C PRO A 167 -23.92 -18.17 1.58
N ILE A 168 -23.83 -19.49 1.74
CA ILE A 168 -23.30 -20.10 2.93
C ILE A 168 -21.83 -19.65 3.17
N PRO A 169 -21.50 -18.99 4.31
CA PRO A 169 -20.29 -18.16 4.47
C PRO A 169 -18.94 -18.87 4.30
N TYR A 170 -18.89 -20.18 4.54
CA TYR A 170 -17.65 -20.97 4.51
C TYR A 170 -17.19 -21.37 3.11
N HIS A 171 -17.98 -21.08 2.07
CA HIS A 171 -17.58 -21.33 0.68
C HIS A 171 -16.89 -20.13 0.01
N LEU A 172 -16.91 -18.95 0.62
CA LEU A 172 -16.32 -17.74 0.03
C LEU A 172 -14.90 -17.50 0.54
N GLN A 173 -13.97 -17.33 -0.41
CA GLN A 173 -12.60 -16.90 -0.10
C GLN A 173 -12.47 -15.39 0.14
N LEU A 174 -13.54 -14.62 -0.09
CA LEU A 174 -13.60 -13.16 0.08
C LEU A 174 -13.78 -12.74 1.54
N ASP A 175 -13.12 -11.68 1.98
CA ASP A 175 -13.36 -11.02 3.26
C ASP A 175 -14.41 -9.88 3.18
N PHE A 176 -14.72 -9.41 1.97
CA PHE A 176 -15.74 -8.37 1.71
C PHE A 176 -16.56 -8.62 0.45
N PHE A 177 -17.70 -7.92 0.34
CA PHE A 177 -18.53 -7.95 -0.86
C PHE A 177 -17.87 -7.15 -2.02
N PRO A 178 -17.79 -7.70 -3.24
CA PRO A 178 -17.21 -7.03 -4.40
C PRO A 178 -17.99 -5.75 -4.78
N VAL A 179 -17.27 -4.69 -5.12
CA VAL A 179 -17.78 -3.48 -5.76
C VAL A 179 -17.55 -3.65 -7.26
N CYS A 180 -18.50 -3.16 -8.05
CA CYS A 180 -18.40 -3.13 -9.51
C CYS A 180 -18.29 -1.67 -9.99
N ASP A 181 -17.25 -1.34 -10.75
CA ASP A 181 -17.00 0.00 -11.29
C ASP A 181 -18.19 0.53 -12.08
N HIS A 182 -18.82 -0.35 -12.87
CA HIS A 182 -19.95 0.01 -13.72
C HIS A 182 -21.11 0.56 -12.88
N TRP A 183 -21.36 -0.05 -11.73
CA TRP A 183 -22.36 0.40 -10.77
C TRP A 183 -21.97 1.73 -10.14
N VAL A 184 -20.73 1.89 -9.66
CA VAL A 184 -20.24 3.13 -9.04
C VAL A 184 -20.34 4.32 -10.00
N ARG A 185 -19.88 4.16 -11.24
CA ARG A 185 -19.92 5.22 -12.27
C ARG A 185 -21.35 5.63 -12.59
N SER A 186 -22.27 4.68 -12.58
CA SER A 186 -23.68 4.92 -12.93
C SER A 186 -24.52 5.47 -11.76
N SER A 187 -24.09 5.20 -10.53
CA SER A 187 -24.81 5.56 -9.30
C SER A 187 -24.23 6.80 -8.60
N GLY A 188 -23.48 7.67 -9.29
CA GLY A 188 -22.82 8.82 -8.66
C GLY A 188 -21.53 8.45 -7.93
N GLU A 189 -20.41 8.51 -8.66
CA GLU A 189 -19.07 8.17 -8.18
C GLU A 189 -18.67 9.03 -6.96
N ARG A 190 -19.05 10.31 -6.95
CA ARG A 190 -18.72 11.28 -5.90
C ARG A 190 -19.29 10.88 -4.55
N GLU A 191 -20.59 10.65 -4.52
CA GLU A 191 -21.33 10.31 -3.31
C GLU A 191 -20.92 8.93 -2.80
N TYR A 192 -20.73 7.97 -3.71
CA TYR A 192 -20.27 6.63 -3.36
C TYR A 192 -18.95 6.68 -2.57
N HIS A 193 -17.94 7.39 -3.08
CA HIS A 193 -16.65 7.47 -2.42
C HIS A 193 -16.70 8.22 -1.09
N VAL A 194 -17.46 9.32 -1.01
CA VAL A 194 -17.56 10.10 0.24
C VAL A 194 -18.30 9.33 1.32
N VAL A 195 -19.41 8.68 1.00
CA VAL A 195 -20.17 7.86 1.96
C VAL A 195 -19.33 6.68 2.43
N SER A 196 -18.68 5.98 1.51
CA SER A 196 -17.82 4.84 1.85
C SER A 196 -16.66 5.27 2.77
N GLN A 197 -16.00 6.39 2.46
CA GLN A 197 -14.92 6.94 3.28
C GLN A 197 -15.39 7.34 4.68
N LEU A 198 -16.55 8.00 4.80
CA LEU A 198 -17.14 8.35 6.09
C LEU A 198 -17.44 7.10 6.93
N ILE A 199 -18.01 6.06 6.32
CA ILE A 199 -18.29 4.78 6.99
C ILE A 199 -17.00 4.17 7.53
N GLU A 200 -15.97 4.02 6.68
CA GLU A 200 -14.70 3.39 7.07
C GLU A 200 -14.02 4.14 8.22
N VAL A 201 -13.93 5.47 8.12
CA VAL A 201 -13.33 6.31 9.18
C VAL A 201 -14.14 6.20 10.48
N CYS A 202 -15.48 6.22 10.40
CA CYS A 202 -16.31 6.11 11.60
C CYS A 202 -16.21 4.73 12.24
N GLN A 203 -16.06 3.65 11.48
CA GLN A 203 -15.85 2.30 12.04
C GLN A 203 -14.61 2.20 12.94
N GLU A 204 -13.56 2.98 12.65
CA GLU A 204 -12.37 3.08 13.50
C GLU A 204 -12.51 4.11 14.62
N MET A 205 -12.97 5.31 14.29
CA MET A 205 -12.85 6.48 15.16
C MET A 205 -14.06 6.67 16.09
N ALA A 206 -15.23 6.11 15.76
CA ALA A 206 -16.47 6.33 16.48
C ALA A 206 -16.39 6.07 17.99
N PRO A 207 -15.76 4.98 18.49
CA PRO A 207 -15.68 4.76 19.93
C PRO A 207 -14.96 5.88 20.68
N SER A 208 -13.94 6.48 20.06
CA SER A 208 -13.18 7.60 20.61
C SER A 208 -13.92 8.92 20.47
N MET A 209 -14.67 9.11 19.37
CA MET A 209 -15.41 10.35 19.11
C MET A 209 -16.70 10.44 19.92
N ALA A 210 -17.46 9.35 20.00
CA ALA A 210 -18.72 9.27 20.75
C ALA A 210 -18.53 9.36 22.27
N ALA A 211 -17.33 9.02 22.78
CA ALA A 211 -17.00 9.17 24.19
C ALA A 211 -16.92 10.65 24.64
N HIS A 212 -16.82 11.60 23.69
CA HIS A 212 -16.80 13.02 24.02
C HIS A 212 -18.19 13.55 24.38
N GLY A 213 -18.23 14.44 25.38
CA GLY A 213 -19.47 15.08 25.84
C GLY A 213 -20.06 16.10 24.86
N PRO A 214 -21.26 16.65 25.13
CA PRO A 214 -22.03 17.49 24.21
C PRO A 214 -21.29 18.74 23.72
N LEU A 215 -20.36 19.27 24.51
CA LEU A 215 -19.52 20.41 24.13
C LEU A 215 -18.65 20.13 22.88
N PHE A 216 -18.25 18.88 22.64
CA PHE A 216 -17.45 18.50 21.46
C PHE A 216 -18.29 18.68 20.20
N TRP A 217 -19.46 18.05 20.20
CA TRP A 217 -20.40 18.10 19.08
C TRP A 217 -20.88 19.52 18.81
N GLN A 218 -21.15 20.33 19.85
CA GLN A 218 -21.50 21.74 19.68
C GLN A 218 -20.39 22.57 19.03
N GLN A 219 -19.11 22.33 19.37
CA GLN A 219 -18.00 23.05 18.74
C GLN A 219 -17.82 22.63 17.28
N LEU A 220 -17.95 21.32 16.99
CA LEU A 220 -17.88 20.81 15.62
C LEU A 220 -19.07 21.30 14.77
N GLU A 221 -20.27 21.36 15.33
CA GLU A 221 -21.47 21.92 14.71
C GLU A 221 -21.27 23.39 14.33
N ARG A 222 -20.70 24.20 15.23
CA ARG A 222 -20.40 25.61 14.93
C ARG A 222 -19.48 25.74 13.71
N LEU A 223 -18.43 24.93 13.63
CA LEU A 223 -17.55 24.90 12.47
C LEU A 223 -18.27 24.44 11.20
N ALA A 224 -19.13 23.42 11.33
CA ALA A 224 -19.92 22.93 10.22
C ALA A 224 -20.92 23.98 9.70
N VAL A 225 -21.47 24.85 10.56
CA VAL A 225 -22.28 25.99 10.12
C VAL A 225 -21.44 27.03 9.39
N LEU A 226 -20.26 27.37 9.92
CA LEU A 226 -19.38 28.40 9.34
C LEU A 226 -18.85 28.03 7.96
N GLU A 227 -18.52 26.75 7.75
CA GLU A 227 -17.89 26.22 6.53
C GLU A 227 -18.89 25.53 5.60
N ASP A 228 -20.18 25.62 5.94
CA ASP A 228 -21.29 25.03 5.19
C ASP A 228 -21.08 23.51 4.96
N LEU A 229 -20.95 22.78 6.07
CA LEU A 229 -20.68 21.33 6.15
C LEU A 229 -21.79 20.56 6.89
N MET A 230 -22.94 21.19 7.18
CA MET A 230 -23.97 20.63 8.06
C MET A 230 -24.44 19.20 7.67
N PRO A 231 -24.73 18.89 6.40
CA PRO A 231 -25.11 17.52 6.01
C PRO A 231 -24.01 16.48 6.28
N LEU A 232 -22.74 16.88 6.14
CA LEU A 232 -21.61 16.02 6.45
C LEU A 232 -21.44 15.83 7.97
N TYR A 233 -21.64 16.90 8.74
CA TYR A 233 -21.60 16.85 10.21
C TYR A 233 -22.67 15.90 10.75
N GLU A 234 -23.91 16.04 10.29
CA GLU A 234 -25.01 15.18 10.69
C GLU A 234 -24.75 13.71 10.33
N ALA A 235 -24.19 13.45 9.15
CA ALA A 235 -23.81 12.11 8.72
C ALA A 235 -22.71 11.53 9.60
N TYR A 236 -21.64 12.30 9.85
CA TYR A 236 -20.52 11.90 10.69
C TYR A 236 -20.96 11.59 12.13
N GLN A 237 -21.80 12.44 12.71
CA GLN A 237 -22.35 12.24 14.06
C GLN A 237 -23.22 10.97 14.12
N GLN A 238 -24.16 10.80 13.18
CA GLN A 238 -25.04 9.62 13.17
C GLN A 238 -24.26 8.31 12.99
N LEU A 239 -23.20 8.31 12.17
CA LEU A 239 -22.29 7.16 12.02
C LEU A 239 -21.48 6.90 13.29
N CYS A 240 -20.97 7.96 13.93
CA CYS A 240 -20.27 7.83 15.21
C CYS A 240 -21.17 7.27 16.32
N ASP A 241 -22.42 7.73 16.40
CA ASP A 241 -23.40 7.22 17.36
C ASP A 241 -23.75 5.75 17.08
N PHE A 242 -23.85 5.38 15.80
CA PHE A 242 -24.12 4.00 15.39
C PHE A 242 -22.97 3.05 15.73
N PHE A 243 -21.73 3.48 15.53
CA PHE A 243 -20.51 2.70 15.77
C PHE A 243 -19.83 2.97 17.12
N GLN A 244 -20.50 3.66 18.07
CA GLN A 244 -19.91 4.06 19.36
C GLN A 244 -19.35 2.88 20.19
N LYS A 245 -19.94 1.68 20.05
CA LYS A 245 -19.49 0.44 20.72
C LYS A 245 -18.68 -0.48 19.80
N GLY A 246 -18.36 0.00 18.60
CA GLY A 246 -17.92 -0.84 17.49
C GLY A 246 -19.07 -1.24 16.56
N VAL A 247 -18.75 -2.10 15.63
CA VAL A 247 -19.61 -2.53 14.52
C VAL A 247 -20.64 -3.57 15.02
N PRO A 248 -21.97 -3.28 14.94
CA PRO A 248 -23.00 -4.12 15.55
C PRO A 248 -23.46 -5.28 14.64
N PHE A 249 -23.45 -6.52 15.14
CA PHE A 249 -23.75 -7.74 14.38
C PHE A 249 -25.20 -7.89 13.88
N ASP A 250 -26.18 -7.36 14.61
CA ASP A 250 -27.60 -7.67 14.42
C ASP A 250 -28.42 -6.48 13.90
N ARG A 251 -27.76 -5.39 13.51
CA ARG A 251 -28.39 -4.13 13.13
C ARG A 251 -28.25 -3.79 11.64
N LEU A 252 -28.20 -4.80 10.78
CA LEU A 252 -28.01 -4.62 9.33
C LEU A 252 -29.13 -3.80 8.69
N PHE A 253 -30.38 -3.93 9.17
CA PHE A 253 -31.49 -3.15 8.64
C PHE A 253 -31.46 -1.68 9.09
N GLU A 254 -31.12 -1.39 10.35
CA GLU A 254 -30.91 -0.01 10.79
C GLU A 254 -29.71 0.62 10.09
N TYR A 255 -28.66 -0.16 9.86
CA TYR A 255 -27.50 0.27 9.10
C TYR A 255 -27.88 0.63 7.65
N TYR A 256 -28.65 -0.23 6.97
CA TYR A 256 -29.21 0.07 5.65
C TYR A 256 -29.96 1.41 5.63
N LYS A 257 -30.90 1.61 6.58
CA LYS A 257 -31.68 2.85 6.66
C LYS A 257 -30.81 4.09 6.90
N LEU A 258 -29.81 3.95 7.77
CA LEU A 258 -28.87 5.01 8.07
C LEU A 258 -28.06 5.40 6.84
N VAL A 259 -27.45 4.43 6.17
CA VAL A 259 -26.65 4.67 4.96
C VAL A 259 -27.53 5.27 3.86
N SER A 260 -28.74 4.75 3.62
CA SER A 260 -29.64 5.32 2.62
C SER A 260 -29.99 6.79 2.90
N LYS A 261 -30.28 7.13 4.17
CA LYS A 261 -30.56 8.51 4.58
C LYS A 261 -29.36 9.42 4.31
N ILE A 262 -28.17 8.99 4.72
CA ILE A 262 -26.93 9.74 4.50
C ILE A 262 -26.67 9.93 3.01
N SER A 263 -26.75 8.86 2.21
CA SER A 263 -26.53 8.92 0.77
C SER A 263 -27.49 9.87 0.06
N SER A 264 -28.78 9.84 0.38
CA SER A 264 -29.75 10.80 -0.18
C SER A 264 -29.46 12.24 0.23
N SER A 265 -29.08 12.47 1.49
CA SER A 265 -28.74 13.81 1.99
C SER A 265 -27.49 14.36 1.31
N LEU A 266 -26.41 13.57 1.25
CA LEU A 266 -25.16 14.01 0.62
C LEU A 266 -25.28 14.19 -0.88
N LYS A 267 -26.12 13.42 -1.56
CA LYS A 267 -26.46 13.67 -2.97
C LYS A 267 -27.08 15.06 -3.14
N SER A 268 -28.12 15.38 -2.36
CA SER A 268 -28.79 16.69 -2.46
C SER A 268 -27.85 17.86 -2.16
N PHE A 269 -26.91 17.65 -1.23
CA PHE A 269 -25.88 18.62 -0.87
C PHE A 269 -24.82 18.79 -1.98
N GLY A 270 -24.38 17.67 -2.58
CA GLY A 270 -23.47 17.67 -3.74
C GLY A 270 -24.08 18.38 -4.95
N ASP A 271 -25.34 18.08 -5.28
CA ASP A 271 -26.07 18.69 -6.40
C ASP A 271 -26.24 20.21 -6.24
N PHE A 272 -26.45 20.70 -5.01
CA PHE A 272 -26.56 22.14 -4.71
C PHE A 272 -25.24 22.88 -4.97
N HIS A 273 -24.13 22.30 -4.53
CA HIS A 273 -22.79 22.88 -4.69
C HIS A 273 -22.20 22.72 -6.10
N GLY A 274 -22.56 21.64 -6.82
CA GLY A 274 -22.16 21.46 -8.22
C GLY A 274 -22.79 22.51 -9.15
N ASN A 275 -24.04 22.90 -8.90
CA ASN A 275 -24.77 23.85 -9.75
C ASN A 275 -24.40 25.33 -9.52
N THR A 276 -23.83 25.70 -8.36
CA THR A 276 -23.51 27.10 -8.04
C THR A 276 -22.23 27.60 -8.75
N HIS A 277 -21.32 26.71 -9.15
CA HIS A 277 -20.09 27.10 -9.86
C HIS A 277 -20.24 27.16 -11.39
N SER A 278 -21.26 26.51 -11.96
CA SER A 278 -21.54 26.52 -13.41
C SER A 278 -22.16 27.81 -13.94
N SER A 279 -22.40 28.82 -13.09
CA SER A 279 -23.10 30.06 -13.44
C SER A 279 -22.26 31.35 -13.39
N ILE A 280 -20.95 31.28 -13.13
CA ILE A 280 -20.05 32.43 -13.31
C ILE A 280 -19.53 32.41 -14.76
N SER A 281 -20.31 33.02 -15.65
CA SER A 281 -19.93 33.28 -17.03
C SER A 281 -18.82 34.32 -17.10
N MET A 282 -17.63 33.90 -17.51
CA MET A 282 -16.60 34.83 -18.01
C MET A 282 -17.07 35.47 -19.32
N PRO A 283 -16.76 36.75 -19.59
CA PRO A 283 -17.28 37.46 -20.76
C PRO A 283 -16.76 36.80 -22.04
N ARG A 284 -17.69 36.50 -22.96
CA ARG A 284 -17.40 36.08 -24.33
C ARG A 284 -16.59 37.17 -25.06
N SER A 285 -15.28 36.97 -25.13
CA SER A 285 -14.41 37.64 -26.09
C SER A 285 -14.14 36.69 -27.25
N GLN A 286 -14.77 37.01 -28.37
CA GLN A 286 -14.61 36.55 -29.76
C GLN A 286 -13.60 35.42 -30.05
N ALA A 287 -14.15 34.33 -30.56
CA ALA A 287 -13.46 33.20 -31.16
C ALA A 287 -12.77 33.56 -32.49
N THR A 288 -11.55 33.05 -32.67
CA THR A 288 -11.04 32.64 -33.98
C THR A 288 -10.38 31.26 -33.87
N ASN A 289 -11.14 30.26 -34.31
CA ASN A 289 -10.78 28.94 -34.83
C ASN A 289 -9.36 28.40 -34.56
N LYS A 290 -9.27 27.41 -33.66
CA LYS A 290 -8.48 26.19 -33.89
C LYS A 290 -9.23 24.99 -33.31
N ASP A 291 -9.71 24.14 -34.20
CA ASP A 291 -10.21 22.81 -33.91
C ASP A 291 -9.10 21.93 -33.33
N GLY A 292 -9.42 21.17 -32.27
CA GLY A 292 -8.63 20.05 -31.78
C GLY A 292 -8.04 20.23 -30.37
N MET A 293 -8.88 20.07 -29.33
CA MET A 293 -8.60 19.67 -27.92
C MET A 293 -9.56 20.38 -26.96
N VAL A 294 -10.85 20.02 -26.95
CA VAL A 294 -11.81 20.59 -25.98
C VAL A 294 -12.78 19.55 -25.41
N LEU A 295 -12.38 18.27 -25.33
CA LEU A 295 -13.27 17.21 -24.80
C LEU A 295 -12.86 16.65 -23.43
N THR A 296 -11.86 17.22 -22.76
CA THR A 296 -11.37 16.68 -21.47
C THR A 296 -11.43 17.66 -20.30
N GLU A 297 -11.55 18.98 -20.54
CA GLU A 297 -11.55 19.99 -19.47
C GLU A 297 -12.94 20.24 -18.86
N GLN A 298 -14.04 19.83 -19.50
CA GLN A 298 -15.40 20.10 -19.00
C GLN A 298 -15.90 19.11 -17.94
N PHE A 299 -15.27 17.94 -17.79
CA PHE A 299 -15.59 16.99 -16.71
C PHE A 299 -14.75 17.24 -15.43
N GLU A 300 -13.80 18.19 -15.45
CA GLU A 300 -12.70 18.29 -14.48
C GLU A 300 -13.01 19.03 -13.16
N PHE A 301 -14.22 19.56 -12.90
CA PHE A 301 -14.40 20.53 -11.79
C PHE A 301 -15.40 20.21 -10.68
N GLU A 302 -16.24 19.19 -10.79
CA GLU A 302 -17.32 19.02 -9.81
C GLU A 302 -17.10 17.87 -8.79
N THR A 303 -16.11 16.99 -8.99
CA THR A 303 -15.66 15.94 -8.05
C THR A 303 -14.93 16.44 -6.79
N PRO A 304 -14.19 17.57 -6.78
CA PRO A 304 -13.35 17.93 -5.63
C PRO A 304 -14.13 18.51 -4.45
N VAL A 305 -15.25 19.20 -4.67
CA VAL A 305 -15.87 20.00 -3.59
C VAL A 305 -16.45 19.16 -2.46
N LEU A 306 -17.29 18.17 -2.76
CA LEU A 306 -17.93 17.33 -1.73
C LEU A 306 -16.89 16.53 -0.94
N LYS A 307 -15.90 15.95 -1.63
CA LYS A 307 -14.84 15.16 -1.00
C LYS A 307 -13.88 16.04 -0.17
N HIS A 308 -13.53 17.22 -0.67
CA HIS A 308 -12.74 18.19 0.08
C HIS A 308 -13.48 18.64 1.36
N LYS A 309 -14.77 18.96 1.26
CA LYS A 309 -15.62 19.31 2.40
C LYS A 309 -15.72 18.16 3.42
N ALA A 310 -15.88 16.92 2.97
CA ALA A 310 -15.89 15.74 3.85
C ALA A 310 -14.54 15.56 4.56
N ASN A 311 -13.43 15.70 3.82
CA ASN A 311 -12.08 15.65 4.37
C ASN A 311 -11.83 16.75 5.40
N LEU A 312 -12.33 17.96 5.15
CA LEU A 312 -12.21 19.09 6.07
C LEU A 312 -12.93 18.82 7.39
N LEU A 313 -14.18 18.34 7.34
CA LEU A 313 -14.94 17.99 8.54
C LEU A 313 -14.23 16.92 9.38
N MET A 314 -13.76 15.84 8.74
CA MET A 314 -13.08 14.75 9.44
C MET A 314 -11.80 15.25 10.12
N ASN A 315 -11.02 16.11 9.46
CA ASN A 315 -9.83 16.72 10.07
C ASN A 315 -10.18 17.66 11.22
N TYR A 316 -11.24 18.49 11.11
CA TYR A 316 -11.71 19.32 12.23
C TYR A 316 -12.12 18.47 13.45
N ALA A 317 -12.80 17.34 13.23
CA ALA A 317 -13.18 16.43 14.31
C ALA A 317 -11.95 15.86 15.03
N GLU A 318 -10.90 15.49 14.29
CA GLU A 318 -9.67 14.97 14.87
C GLU A 318 -8.80 16.04 15.55
N GLU A 319 -8.69 17.24 14.97
CA GLU A 319 -8.00 18.37 15.62
C GLU A 319 -8.68 18.73 16.94
N LEU A 320 -10.01 18.75 16.96
CA LEU A 320 -10.78 18.98 18.17
C LEU A 320 -10.57 17.85 19.18
N HIS A 321 -10.58 16.59 18.73
CA HIS A 321 -10.27 15.43 19.58
C HIS A 321 -8.88 15.56 20.23
N GLN A 322 -7.86 15.92 19.44
CA GLN A 322 -6.50 16.14 19.93
C GLN A 322 -6.42 17.33 20.90
N ALA A 323 -7.06 18.47 20.59
CA ALA A 323 -7.07 19.64 21.46
C ALA A 323 -7.70 19.32 22.82
N ARG A 324 -8.79 18.53 22.85
CA ARG A 324 -9.44 18.13 24.10
C ARG A 324 -8.63 17.13 24.92
N SER A 325 -7.80 16.30 24.27
CA SER A 325 -6.86 15.43 24.98
C SER A 325 -5.82 16.21 25.81
N LEU A 326 -5.57 17.48 25.46
CA LEU A 326 -4.64 18.38 26.15
C LEU A 326 -5.32 19.22 27.24
N GLY A 327 -6.66 19.20 27.33
CA GLY A 327 -7.43 19.91 28.35
C GLY A 327 -8.82 20.38 27.89
N LEU A 328 -9.58 21.02 28.77
CA LEU A 328 -10.87 21.62 28.42
C LEU A 328 -10.65 22.95 27.66
N THR A 329 -10.86 22.93 26.35
CA THR A 329 -10.88 24.15 25.51
C THR A 329 -12.31 24.72 25.42
N PRO A 330 -12.56 25.93 25.96
CA PRO A 330 -13.88 26.56 25.89
C PRO A 330 -14.24 27.00 24.46
N GLU A 331 -13.24 27.33 23.64
CA GLU A 331 -13.40 27.72 22.25
C GLU A 331 -12.31 27.05 21.40
N PHE A 332 -12.74 26.35 20.35
CA PHE A 332 -11.85 25.67 19.42
C PHE A 332 -11.70 26.50 18.15
N HIS A 333 -10.45 26.78 17.80
CA HIS A 333 -10.08 27.45 16.57
C HIS A 333 -9.32 26.44 15.72
N PRO A 334 -9.74 26.20 14.47
CA PRO A 334 -9.03 25.24 13.64
C PRO A 334 -7.60 25.66 13.35
N ASN A 335 -6.75 24.66 13.13
CA ASN A 335 -5.36 24.90 12.80
C ASN A 335 -5.21 25.45 11.37
N ILE A 336 -4.10 26.16 11.13
CA ILE A 336 -3.75 26.65 9.80
C ILE A 336 -3.54 25.45 8.87
N ARG A 337 -4.18 25.48 7.70
CA ARG A 337 -4.08 24.44 6.66
C ARG A 337 -2.69 24.40 6.05
N ALA A 338 -2.28 23.23 5.59
CA ALA A 338 -0.99 23.04 4.94
C ALA A 338 -0.88 23.88 3.66
N GLU A 339 0.31 24.42 3.42
CA GLU A 339 0.60 25.21 2.22
C GLU A 339 0.74 24.29 1.00
N LYS A 340 0.51 24.83 -0.21
CA LYS A 340 0.63 24.08 -1.46
C LYS A 340 1.98 23.38 -1.59
N GLU A 341 3.07 24.07 -1.23
CA GLU A 341 4.42 23.51 -1.24
C GLU A 341 4.58 22.31 -0.30
N GLN A 342 3.85 22.30 0.83
CA GLN A 342 3.85 21.16 1.75
C GLN A 342 3.08 19.99 1.14
N ILE A 343 1.92 20.23 0.53
CA ILE A 343 1.13 19.21 -0.14
C ILE A 343 1.89 18.58 -1.31
N GLU A 344 2.56 19.38 -2.15
CA GLU A 344 3.40 18.90 -3.25
C GLU A 344 4.59 18.05 -2.76
N ARG A 345 5.02 18.25 -1.52
CA ARG A 345 6.07 17.45 -0.86
C ARG A 345 5.55 16.20 -0.14
N ILE A 346 4.23 16.00 -0.03
CA ILE A 346 3.63 14.73 0.42
C ILE A 346 3.73 13.75 -0.74
N ASP A 347 4.93 13.23 -0.89
CA ASP A 347 5.30 12.37 -1.98
C ASP A 347 5.60 10.98 -1.42
N ILE A 348 4.59 10.13 -1.52
CA ILE A 348 4.60 8.82 -0.88
C ILE A 348 5.57 7.88 -1.61
N LEU A 349 5.94 8.15 -2.88
CA LEU A 349 6.59 7.17 -3.76
C LEU A 349 7.67 7.68 -4.73
N SER A 350 8.11 8.95 -4.70
CA SER A 350 9.27 9.35 -5.52
C SER A 350 10.59 8.84 -4.99
N ALA A 351 10.79 7.53 -5.01
CA ALA A 351 12.13 6.98 -4.94
C ALA A 351 12.71 6.84 -6.36
N ASN A 352 13.86 7.46 -6.57
CA ASN A 352 14.61 7.44 -7.83
C ASN A 352 15.30 6.10 -8.13
N ASP A 353 15.37 5.20 -7.14
CA ASP A 353 16.20 4.02 -7.22
C ASP A 353 15.37 2.78 -6.88
N GLY A 354 15.32 1.79 -7.79
CA GLY A 354 15.53 0.39 -7.42
C GLY A 354 14.61 -0.33 -6.42
N ILE A 355 13.55 0.29 -5.93
CA ILE A 355 12.88 -0.15 -4.69
C ILE A 355 11.66 -1.02 -4.97
N LYS A 356 11.53 -2.10 -4.18
CA LYS A 356 10.30 -2.89 -4.12
C LYS A 356 9.23 -2.11 -3.38
N LEU A 357 8.13 -1.83 -4.08
CA LEU A 357 7.00 -1.09 -3.53
C LEU A 357 6.41 -1.75 -2.26
N SER A 358 6.45 -3.08 -2.16
CA SER A 358 6.03 -3.78 -0.93
C SER A 358 6.78 -3.29 0.31
N ASP A 359 8.09 -3.05 0.18
CA ASP A 359 8.94 -2.67 1.30
C ASP A 359 8.67 -1.21 1.71
N VAL A 360 8.25 -0.37 0.75
CA VAL A 360 7.79 1.01 1.03
C VAL A 360 6.49 0.97 1.83
N VAL A 361 5.48 0.21 1.39
CA VAL A 361 4.20 0.13 2.08
C VAL A 361 4.37 -0.40 3.51
N ASP A 362 5.18 -1.46 3.67
CA ASP A 362 5.42 -2.04 4.99
C ASP A 362 6.19 -1.04 5.91
N GLN A 363 7.18 -0.30 5.37
CA GLN A 363 7.93 0.71 6.12
C GLN A 363 7.10 1.94 6.48
N LEU A 364 6.22 2.40 5.58
CA LEU A 364 5.26 3.47 5.85
C LEU A 364 4.32 3.07 7.00
N GLY A 365 3.86 1.81 6.98
CA GLY A 365 3.12 1.20 8.08
C GLY A 365 3.84 1.36 9.42
N SER A 366 5.12 1.01 9.48
CA SER A 366 5.90 1.15 10.71
C SER A 366 6.15 2.61 11.11
N ASP A 367 6.56 3.48 10.19
CA ASP A 367 7.04 4.82 10.52
C ASP A 367 5.91 5.82 10.79
N VAL A 368 4.79 5.74 10.05
CA VAL A 368 3.70 6.71 10.16
C VAL A 368 2.73 6.32 11.27
N PHE A 369 2.41 5.04 11.44
CA PHE A 369 1.42 4.64 12.44
C PHE A 369 1.90 4.86 13.88
N ARG A 370 3.22 4.92 14.12
CA ARG A 370 3.84 5.21 15.43
C ARG A 370 3.86 6.70 15.81
N THR A 371 3.45 7.58 14.91
CA THR A 371 3.38 9.02 15.21
C THR A 371 2.08 9.42 15.90
N SER A 372 2.03 10.66 16.40
CA SER A 372 0.82 11.31 16.90
C SER A 372 -0.12 11.79 15.79
N LEU A 373 0.11 11.42 14.53
CA LEU A 373 -0.75 11.83 13.42
C LEU A 373 -2.20 11.35 13.65
N PRO A 374 -3.20 12.16 13.24
CA PRO A 374 -4.59 11.77 13.23
C PRO A 374 -4.87 10.46 12.47
N GLY A 375 -5.89 9.72 12.92
CA GLY A 375 -6.30 8.44 12.36
C GLY A 375 -6.74 8.55 10.90
N VAL A 376 -7.44 9.62 10.52
CA VAL A 376 -7.87 9.86 9.13
C VAL A 376 -6.68 10.01 8.20
N ILE A 377 -5.62 10.70 8.65
CA ILE A 377 -4.38 10.88 7.86
C ILE A 377 -3.68 9.53 7.68
N LYS A 378 -3.58 8.73 8.74
CA LYS A 378 -2.98 7.38 8.69
C LYS A 378 -3.76 6.45 7.76
N HIS A 379 -5.09 6.45 7.86
CA HIS A 379 -5.98 5.66 7.01
C HIS A 379 -5.80 6.00 5.53
N LYS A 380 -5.88 7.29 5.17
CA LYS A 380 -5.70 7.78 3.80
C LYS A 380 -4.34 7.40 3.22
N LEU A 381 -3.26 7.55 4.00
CA LEU A 381 -1.92 7.16 3.57
C LEU A 381 -1.85 5.65 3.30
N SER A 382 -2.42 4.83 4.19
CA SER A 382 -2.44 3.38 4.02
C SER A 382 -3.24 2.96 2.80
N GLN A 383 -4.39 3.58 2.55
CA GLN A 383 -5.20 3.33 1.35
C GLN A 383 -4.43 3.67 0.08
N PHE A 384 -3.76 4.83 0.04
CA PHE A 384 -2.95 5.22 -1.10
C PHE A 384 -1.79 4.24 -1.33
N ALA A 385 -1.02 3.93 -0.29
CA ALA A 385 0.11 3.02 -0.39
C ALA A 385 -0.31 1.61 -0.86
N GLN A 386 -1.41 1.09 -0.33
CA GLN A 386 -1.97 -0.21 -0.71
C GLN A 386 -2.50 -0.21 -2.15
N PHE A 387 -3.21 0.84 -2.57
CA PHE A 387 -3.71 0.99 -3.94
C PHE A 387 -2.58 0.91 -4.97
N ILE A 388 -1.48 1.64 -4.77
CA ILE A 388 -0.34 1.61 -5.68
C ILE A 388 0.30 0.22 -5.71
N LYS A 389 0.43 -0.42 -4.54
CA LYS A 389 0.98 -1.78 -4.44
C LYS A 389 0.19 -2.78 -5.27
N ASP A 390 -1.14 -2.74 -5.18
CA ASP A 390 -2.02 -3.66 -5.87
C ASP A 390 -2.00 -3.42 -7.39
N GLU A 391 -2.04 -2.15 -7.83
CA GLU A 391 -1.91 -1.81 -9.26
C GLU A 391 -0.58 -2.27 -9.86
N MET A 392 0.54 -2.08 -9.15
CA MET A 392 1.83 -2.55 -9.63
C MET A 392 1.91 -4.07 -9.69
N GLN A 393 1.32 -4.77 -8.71
CA GLN A 393 1.25 -6.24 -8.72
C GLN A 393 0.45 -6.75 -9.93
N GLU A 394 -0.70 -6.15 -10.24
CA GLU A 394 -1.51 -6.51 -11.42
C GLU A 394 -0.72 -6.34 -12.72
N LEU A 395 -0.07 -5.18 -12.88
CA LEU A 395 0.78 -4.92 -14.04
C LEU A 395 1.84 -6.03 -14.19
N THR A 396 2.55 -6.37 -13.11
CA THR A 396 3.61 -7.40 -13.16
C THR A 396 3.11 -8.83 -13.36
N ALA A 397 1.93 -9.16 -12.85
CA ALA A 397 1.33 -10.49 -13.04
C ALA A 397 0.93 -10.73 -14.50
N SER A 398 0.49 -9.70 -15.22
CA SER A 398 0.10 -9.79 -16.64
C SER A 398 1.24 -10.22 -17.58
N THR A 399 2.50 -10.10 -17.14
CA THR A 399 3.69 -10.46 -17.94
C THR A 399 4.28 -11.82 -17.60
N ASN A 400 3.81 -12.51 -16.56
CA ASN A 400 4.39 -13.78 -16.11
C ASN A 400 3.30 -14.84 -15.82
N PRO A 401 2.93 -15.69 -16.80
CA PRO A 401 1.78 -16.61 -16.69
C PRO A 401 1.96 -17.74 -15.66
N ALA A 402 3.17 -17.92 -15.09
CA ALA A 402 3.45 -18.89 -14.03
C ALA A 402 3.07 -18.39 -12.62
N SER A 403 2.78 -17.08 -12.46
CA SER A 403 2.28 -16.47 -11.22
C SER A 403 0.80 -16.82 -11.04
N LYS A 404 0.51 -18.06 -10.64
CA LYS A 404 -0.85 -18.49 -10.31
C LYS A 404 -1.39 -17.66 -9.14
N SER A 405 -2.58 -17.11 -9.39
CA SER A 405 -3.43 -16.28 -8.52
C SER A 405 -2.71 -15.12 -7.83
N ALA A 406 -2.70 -13.97 -8.51
CA ALA A 406 -2.98 -12.73 -7.79
C ALA A 406 -4.28 -13.01 -7.02
N LYS A 407 -4.18 -13.19 -5.70
CA LYS A 407 -5.33 -13.40 -4.82
C LYS A 407 -6.37 -12.41 -5.27
N MET A 408 -7.49 -12.98 -5.72
CA MET A 408 -8.79 -12.38 -5.93
C MET A 408 -8.71 -10.89 -5.63
N ARG A 409 -8.68 -10.06 -6.67
CA ARG A 409 -9.07 -8.66 -6.57
C ARG A 409 -10.19 -8.62 -5.54
N GLU A 410 -9.87 -8.23 -4.31
CA GLU A 410 -10.92 -7.75 -3.47
C GLU A 410 -11.26 -6.44 -4.14
N ILE A 411 -12.29 -6.56 -4.98
CA ILE A 411 -13.28 -5.52 -5.22
C ILE A 411 -12.80 -4.61 -6.36
N LEU A 412 -13.36 -4.81 -7.55
CA LEU A 412 -12.98 -4.11 -8.78
C LEU A 412 -12.94 -2.58 -8.54
N LYS A 413 -11.78 -1.98 -8.85
CA LYS A 413 -11.48 -0.59 -9.26
C LYS A 413 -12.52 0.50 -8.90
N GLU A 414 -12.21 1.67 -8.37
CA GLU A 414 -11.05 2.55 -8.48
C GLU A 414 -11.15 3.51 -7.28
N TRP A 415 -10.30 3.37 -6.26
CA TRP A 415 -10.09 4.46 -5.30
C TRP A 415 -9.57 5.73 -6.02
N ASP A 416 -8.91 5.54 -7.18
CA ASP A 416 -8.56 6.60 -8.12
C ASP A 416 -8.49 6.10 -9.59
N PRO A 417 -9.49 6.41 -10.44
CA PRO A 417 -9.53 6.01 -11.85
C PRO A 417 -8.41 6.57 -12.70
N HIS A 418 -8.10 7.83 -12.45
CA HIS A 418 -7.16 8.59 -13.25
C HIS A 418 -5.75 8.11 -12.97
N LEU A 419 -5.44 7.84 -11.70
CA LEU A 419 -4.16 7.25 -11.32
C LEU A 419 -4.03 5.82 -11.84
N SER A 420 -5.06 4.97 -11.73
CA SER A 420 -5.02 3.62 -12.31
C SER A 420 -4.75 3.65 -13.82
N THR A 421 -5.45 4.51 -14.55
CA THR A 421 -5.26 4.67 -16.00
C THR A 421 -3.86 5.20 -16.32
N ALA A 422 -3.39 6.22 -15.60
CA ALA A 422 -2.05 6.76 -15.75
C ALA A 422 -0.97 5.71 -15.48
N LEU A 423 -1.14 4.84 -14.49
CA LEU A 423 -0.24 3.74 -14.21
C LEU A 423 -0.23 2.71 -15.35
N LYS A 424 -1.40 2.32 -15.87
CA LYS A 424 -1.52 1.37 -16.99
C LYS A 424 -0.90 1.90 -18.28
N GLU A 425 -1.04 3.19 -18.57
CA GLU A 425 -0.45 3.82 -19.76
C GLU A 425 1.03 4.16 -19.58
N GLY A 426 1.41 4.60 -18.39
CA GLY A 426 2.72 5.16 -18.09
C GLY A 426 3.76 4.13 -17.65
N VAL A 427 3.33 3.03 -17.03
CA VAL A 427 4.24 1.98 -16.54
C VAL A 427 4.46 0.94 -17.63
N LYS A 428 5.68 0.93 -18.18
CA LYS A 428 6.11 -0.08 -19.16
C LYS A 428 6.94 -1.15 -18.46
N ILE A 429 6.45 -2.38 -18.46
CA ILE A 429 7.21 -3.52 -18.00
C ILE A 429 8.19 -3.91 -19.11
N ASN A 430 9.48 -3.92 -18.78
CA ASN A 430 10.50 -4.37 -19.72
C ASN A 430 10.52 -5.90 -19.76
N GLU A 431 10.57 -6.45 -20.97
CA GLU A 431 10.80 -7.87 -21.22
C GLU A 431 12.17 -8.31 -20.67
N SER A 432 12.34 -9.60 -20.41
CA SER A 432 13.64 -10.15 -19.98
C SER A 432 14.73 -9.95 -21.05
N LEU A 433 16.00 -9.92 -20.65
CA LEU A 433 17.12 -9.78 -21.61
C LEU A 433 17.05 -10.84 -22.74
N PRO A 434 16.79 -12.13 -22.48
CA PRO A 434 16.58 -13.12 -23.53
C PRO A 434 15.48 -12.76 -24.54
N GLU A 435 14.31 -12.30 -24.07
CA GLU A 435 13.18 -11.94 -24.93
C GLU A 435 13.50 -10.74 -25.83
N GLN A 436 14.16 -9.72 -25.28
CA GLN A 436 14.59 -8.56 -26.04
C GLN A 436 15.62 -8.92 -27.12
N LEU A 437 16.55 -9.84 -26.82
CA LEU A 437 17.52 -10.34 -27.80
C LEU A 437 16.86 -11.20 -28.88
N ILE A 438 15.89 -12.06 -28.52
CA ILE A 438 15.06 -12.82 -29.46
C ILE A 438 14.29 -11.88 -30.38
N TYR A 439 13.71 -10.81 -29.84
CA TYR A 439 13.01 -9.77 -30.61
C TYR A 439 13.95 -9.12 -31.63
N ALA A 440 15.16 -8.72 -31.23
CA ALA A 440 16.15 -8.14 -32.14
C ALA A 440 16.45 -9.08 -33.33
N VAL A 441 16.62 -10.38 -33.05
CA VAL A 441 16.85 -11.40 -34.10
C VAL A 441 15.63 -11.56 -35.01
N LYS A 442 14.41 -11.63 -34.46
CA LYS A 442 13.17 -11.71 -35.25
C LYS A 442 13.02 -10.49 -36.15
N ARG A 443 13.25 -9.29 -35.60
CA ARG A 443 13.16 -8.02 -36.33
C ARG A 443 14.15 -7.96 -37.49
N PHE A 444 15.39 -8.40 -37.28
CA PHE A 444 16.37 -8.50 -38.38
C PHE A 444 15.90 -9.43 -39.51
N LYS A 445 15.33 -10.59 -39.18
CA LYS A 445 14.81 -11.54 -40.20
C LYS A 445 13.62 -10.98 -40.98
N LEU A 446 12.75 -10.23 -40.31
CA LEU A 446 11.50 -9.71 -40.88
C LEU A 446 11.62 -8.26 -41.40
N SER A 447 12.80 -7.65 -41.31
CA SER A 447 12.99 -6.23 -41.65
C SER A 447 12.78 -5.99 -43.15
N GLN A 448 11.87 -5.05 -43.46
CA GLN A 448 11.59 -4.57 -44.81
C GLN A 448 12.54 -3.45 -45.25
N LYS A 449 13.61 -3.15 -44.48
CA LYS A 449 14.55 -2.09 -44.85
C LYS A 449 15.25 -2.38 -46.18
N PRO A 450 15.53 -1.34 -47.00
CA PRO A 450 16.01 -1.50 -48.37
C PRO A 450 17.44 -2.04 -48.47
N THR A 451 18.35 -1.70 -47.55
CA THR A 451 19.75 -2.15 -47.60
C THR A 451 20.12 -3.11 -46.48
N TYR A 452 21.13 -3.95 -46.71
CA TYR A 452 21.65 -4.86 -45.69
C TYR A 452 22.31 -4.10 -44.54
N GLU A 453 23.02 -2.99 -44.82
CA GLU A 453 23.63 -2.14 -43.80
C GLU A 453 22.59 -1.53 -42.86
N GLU A 454 21.46 -1.05 -43.38
CA GLU A 454 20.39 -0.49 -42.52
C GLU A 454 19.74 -1.57 -41.64
N LYS A 455 19.62 -2.81 -42.13
CA LYS A 455 19.16 -3.95 -41.31
C LYS A 455 20.17 -4.28 -40.22
N LEU A 456 21.46 -4.26 -40.56
CA LEU A 456 22.55 -4.54 -39.63
C LEU A 456 22.61 -3.48 -38.53
N GLU A 457 22.46 -2.21 -38.89
CA GLU A 457 22.42 -1.10 -37.95
C GLU A 457 21.20 -1.18 -37.02
N GLU A 458 20.01 -1.50 -37.55
CA GLU A 458 18.81 -1.73 -36.74
C GLU A 458 19.00 -2.87 -35.73
N TYR A 459 19.62 -3.99 -36.15
CA TYR A 459 19.93 -5.10 -35.26
C TYR A 459 20.90 -4.71 -34.14
N ASN A 460 22.02 -4.07 -34.48
CA ASN A 460 23.02 -3.64 -33.49
C ASN A 460 22.44 -2.61 -32.53
N ARG A 461 21.60 -1.69 -33.00
CA ARG A 461 20.87 -0.74 -32.16
C ARG A 461 19.95 -1.44 -31.17
N LEU A 462 19.18 -2.44 -31.61
CA LEU A 462 18.27 -3.21 -30.74
C LEU A 462 19.03 -4.04 -29.69
N VAL A 463 20.15 -4.68 -30.08
CA VAL A 463 21.01 -5.42 -29.14
C VAL A 463 21.62 -4.46 -28.11
N ARG A 464 22.14 -3.31 -28.54
CA ARG A 464 22.67 -2.29 -27.62
C ARG A 464 21.60 -1.79 -26.66
N LEU A 465 20.39 -1.54 -27.16
CA LEU A 465 19.25 -1.14 -26.32
C LEU A 465 18.85 -2.23 -25.34
N ALA A 466 18.84 -3.50 -25.73
CA ALA A 466 18.52 -4.61 -24.82
C ALA A 466 19.53 -4.72 -23.67
N ILE A 467 20.81 -4.59 -24.00
CA ILE A 467 21.91 -4.61 -23.04
C ILE A 467 21.81 -3.39 -22.09
N ILE A 468 21.58 -2.18 -22.61
CA ILE A 468 21.41 -0.95 -21.79
C ILE A 468 20.13 -1.01 -20.93
N LYS A 469 19.03 -1.57 -21.45
CA LYS A 469 17.81 -1.76 -20.66
C LYS A 469 18.01 -2.74 -19.52
N CYS A 470 18.83 -3.77 -19.71
CA CYS A 470 19.21 -4.72 -18.68
C CYS A 470 20.10 -4.12 -17.57
N GLU A 471 20.75 -2.98 -17.79
CA GLU A 471 21.44 -2.26 -16.71
C GLU A 471 20.47 -1.51 -15.80
N ASN A 472 19.39 -1.02 -16.38
CA ASN A 472 18.38 -0.24 -15.67
C ASN A 472 17.33 -1.13 -14.98
N TYR A 473 17.25 -2.43 -15.32
CA TYR A 473 16.24 -3.37 -14.83
C TYR A 473 16.82 -4.80 -14.71
N HIS A 474 16.39 -5.56 -13.69
CA HIS A 474 16.92 -6.90 -13.45
C HIS A 474 16.53 -7.90 -14.56
N ILE A 475 17.30 -8.99 -14.66
CA ILE A 475 17.10 -10.08 -15.62
C ILE A 475 15.85 -10.90 -15.32
N TYR A 476 15.41 -10.86 -14.06
CA TYR A 476 14.09 -11.28 -13.63
C TYR A 476 13.18 -10.05 -13.57
N PRO A 477 11.86 -10.18 -13.89
CA PRO A 477 10.93 -9.08 -13.79
C PRO A 477 10.91 -8.56 -12.35
N SER A 478 11.65 -7.48 -12.12
CA SER A 478 11.70 -6.79 -10.85
C SER A 478 10.73 -5.63 -10.90
N THR A 479 9.92 -5.51 -9.86
CA THR A 479 8.85 -4.52 -9.67
C THR A 479 9.39 -3.12 -9.36
N ILE A 480 10.48 -2.71 -10.02
CA ILE A 480 11.13 -1.42 -9.80
C ILE A 480 10.51 -0.43 -10.78
N PHE A 481 9.73 0.51 -10.24
CA PHE A 481 8.98 1.49 -11.01
C PHE A 481 9.42 2.91 -10.65
N ARG A 482 9.91 3.65 -11.64
CA ARG A 482 10.28 5.06 -11.46
C ARG A 482 9.08 5.94 -11.79
N LEU A 483 8.10 5.96 -10.91
CA LEU A 483 6.80 6.61 -11.15
C LEU A 483 6.92 8.13 -11.42
N HIS A 484 7.86 8.80 -10.77
CA HIS A 484 8.13 10.24 -10.93
C HIS A 484 8.80 10.59 -12.28
N GLU A 485 9.45 9.65 -12.96
CA GLU A 485 10.05 9.89 -14.30
C GLU A 485 8.98 9.90 -15.41
N THR A 486 7.76 9.44 -15.11
CA THR A 486 6.65 9.41 -16.06
C THR A 486 5.70 10.57 -15.78
N PRO A 487 5.67 11.64 -16.60
CA PRO A 487 4.90 12.86 -16.30
C PRO A 487 3.40 12.63 -16.06
N ILE A 488 2.77 11.73 -16.82
CA ILE A 488 1.34 11.40 -16.70
C ILE A 488 1.05 10.75 -15.35
N VAL A 489 1.90 9.81 -14.92
CA VAL A 489 1.80 9.15 -13.60
C VAL A 489 2.03 10.17 -12.49
N TRP A 490 3.07 10.99 -12.62
CA TRP A 490 3.43 11.97 -11.61
C TRP A 490 2.34 13.04 -11.40
N GLN A 491 1.74 13.52 -12.48
CA GLN A 491 0.61 14.45 -12.41
C GLN A 491 -0.62 13.80 -11.75
N ALA A 492 -0.92 12.55 -12.08
CA ALA A 492 -2.02 11.83 -11.44
C ALA A 492 -1.76 11.65 -9.93
N MET A 493 -0.53 11.29 -9.54
CA MET A 493 -0.15 11.19 -8.13
C MET A 493 -0.33 12.51 -7.37
N LEU A 494 0.14 13.63 -7.92
CA LEU A 494 -0.04 14.95 -7.29
C LEU A 494 -1.51 15.32 -7.12
N ARG A 495 -2.34 15.05 -8.13
CA ARG A 495 -3.80 15.26 -8.06
C ARG A 495 -4.42 14.40 -6.95
N THR A 496 -4.03 13.14 -6.83
CA THR A 496 -4.50 12.25 -5.76
C THR A 496 -4.05 12.73 -4.38
N THR A 497 -2.80 13.14 -4.22
CA THR A 497 -2.27 13.72 -2.98
C THR A 497 -3.05 14.97 -2.57
N GLU A 498 -3.24 15.90 -3.50
CA GLU A 498 -4.00 17.13 -3.25
C GLU A 498 -5.44 16.83 -2.82
N ARG A 499 -6.12 15.91 -3.52
CA ARG A 499 -7.48 15.47 -3.19
C ARG A 499 -7.61 14.94 -1.76
N GLU A 500 -6.64 14.16 -1.29
CA GLU A 500 -6.73 13.49 0.02
C GLU A 500 -6.18 14.32 1.18
N PHE A 501 -5.14 15.13 0.94
CA PHE A 501 -4.35 15.79 1.98
C PHE A 501 -4.44 17.33 2.00
N ALA A 502 -5.09 17.99 1.03
CA ALA A 502 -5.18 19.46 0.98
C ALA A 502 -5.83 20.10 2.24
N THR A 503 -6.64 19.36 2.99
CA THR A 503 -7.31 19.86 4.20
C THR A 503 -6.54 19.56 5.48
N VAL A 504 -5.37 18.93 5.41
CA VAL A 504 -4.53 18.64 6.58
C VAL A 504 -3.97 19.95 7.14
N ASP A 505 -3.83 20.05 8.47
CA ASP A 505 -3.16 21.20 9.07
C ASP A 505 -1.64 21.18 8.84
N LYS A 506 -1.04 22.35 8.95
CA LYS A 506 0.37 22.58 8.68
C LYS A 506 1.30 21.70 9.51
N LEU A 507 1.02 21.50 10.80
CA LEU A 507 1.87 20.73 11.70
C LEU A 507 1.82 19.23 11.37
N ASN A 508 0.63 18.70 11.14
CA ASN A 508 0.47 17.30 10.73
C ASN A 508 1.08 17.04 9.34
N ALA A 509 1.00 18.00 8.41
CA ALA A 509 1.69 17.89 7.13
C ALA A 509 3.23 17.85 7.31
N GLU A 510 3.81 18.67 8.20
CA GLU A 510 5.25 18.64 8.50
C GLU A 510 5.70 17.28 9.07
N ILE A 511 4.95 16.75 10.04
CA ILE A 511 5.22 15.42 10.62
C ILE A 511 5.14 14.34 9.54
N LEU A 512 4.13 14.40 8.68
CA LEU A 512 3.95 13.45 7.59
C LEU A 512 5.13 13.54 6.59
N ILE A 513 5.50 14.73 6.12
CA ILE A 513 6.62 14.94 5.20
C ILE A 513 7.93 14.43 5.80
N GLU A 514 8.18 14.69 7.09
CA GLU A 514 9.36 14.18 7.79
C GLU A 514 9.40 12.64 7.78
N ARG A 515 8.27 11.98 8.06
CA ARG A 515 8.17 10.51 8.10
C ARG A 515 8.23 9.86 6.72
N LEU A 516 7.62 10.48 5.71
CA LEU A 516 7.75 10.05 4.31
C LEU A 516 9.20 10.17 3.85
N SER A 517 9.86 11.30 4.12
CA SER A 517 11.28 11.51 3.79
C SER A 517 12.18 10.51 4.51
N ARG A 518 11.88 10.20 5.78
CA ARG A 518 12.58 9.19 6.57
C ARG A 518 12.43 7.80 5.93
N THR A 519 11.20 7.40 5.61
CA THR A 519 10.87 6.12 4.97
C THR A 519 11.59 5.98 3.64
N GLN A 520 11.52 7.01 2.81
CA GLN A 520 12.19 7.08 1.51
C GLN A 520 13.71 6.87 1.66
N ARG A 521 14.37 7.58 2.59
CA ARG A 521 15.81 7.38 2.86
C ARG A 521 16.13 5.97 3.30
N ILE A 522 15.35 5.40 4.22
CA ILE A 522 15.55 4.02 4.69
C ILE A 522 15.50 3.06 3.50
N VAL A 523 14.43 3.17 2.73
CA VAL A 523 14.15 2.24 1.64
C VAL A 523 15.15 2.41 0.48
N THR A 524 15.65 3.63 0.22
CA THR A 524 16.70 3.89 -0.77
C THR A 524 18.07 3.42 -0.29
N ASN A 525 18.38 3.61 0.99
CA ASN A 525 19.71 3.33 1.53
C ASN A 525 19.93 1.84 1.81
N ILE A 526 18.90 1.10 2.27
CA ILE A 526 19.04 -0.33 2.61
C ILE A 526 19.67 -1.15 1.48
N PRO A 527 19.20 -1.10 0.22
CA PRO A 527 19.80 -1.88 -0.87
C PRO A 527 21.28 -1.55 -1.09
N LEU A 528 21.67 -0.29 -0.95
CA LEU A 528 23.05 0.16 -1.09
C LEU A 528 23.93 -0.43 0.02
N PHE A 529 23.44 -0.43 1.24
CA PHE A 529 24.11 -1.06 2.38
C PHE A 529 24.18 -2.59 2.22
N ASP A 530 23.09 -3.24 1.79
CA ASP A 530 23.07 -4.69 1.54
C ASP A 530 24.15 -5.11 0.52
N ARG A 531 24.36 -4.31 -0.54
CA ARG A 531 25.44 -4.51 -1.52
C ARG A 531 26.81 -4.41 -0.88
N ILE A 532 27.05 -3.43 -0.01
CA ILE A 532 28.31 -3.28 0.73
C ILE A 532 28.54 -4.49 1.64
N TYR A 533 27.52 -4.95 2.37
CA TYR A 533 27.63 -6.13 3.21
C TYR A 533 28.02 -7.35 2.39
N TYR A 534 27.30 -7.63 1.30
CA TYR A 534 27.58 -8.77 0.43
C TYR A 534 29.01 -8.72 -0.11
N ALA A 535 29.45 -7.56 -0.60
CA ALA A 535 30.79 -7.39 -1.15
C ALA A 535 31.88 -7.70 -0.12
N LEU A 536 31.67 -7.34 1.14
CA LEU A 536 32.62 -7.60 2.23
C LEU A 536 32.53 -9.03 2.77
N ASP A 537 31.35 -9.66 2.77
CA ASP A 537 31.14 -11.02 3.25
C ASP A 537 31.74 -12.07 2.31
N GLU A 538 31.66 -11.84 1.01
CA GLU A 538 32.16 -12.74 -0.02
C GLU A 538 33.69 -12.79 -0.11
N VAL A 539 34.39 -11.78 0.36
CA VAL A 539 35.86 -11.72 0.25
C VAL A 539 36.54 -12.19 1.53
N ASN A 540 37.79 -12.65 1.39
CA ASN A 540 38.58 -13.05 2.56
C ASN A 540 39.03 -11.83 3.38
N ALA A 541 39.57 -12.06 4.58
CA ALA A 541 39.93 -10.97 5.50
C ALA A 541 41.00 -10.01 4.94
N SER A 542 41.95 -10.52 4.14
CA SER A 542 43.00 -9.69 3.53
C SER A 542 42.40 -8.79 2.45
N GLU A 543 41.64 -9.38 1.52
CA GLU A 543 40.95 -8.65 0.43
C GLU A 543 40.01 -7.59 0.99
N ARG A 544 39.29 -7.92 2.08
CA ARG A 544 38.42 -6.98 2.76
C ARG A 544 39.16 -5.76 3.31
N ASN A 545 40.32 -5.96 3.92
CA ASN A 545 41.13 -4.86 4.43
C ASN A 545 41.61 -3.97 3.28
N THR A 546 41.99 -4.56 2.15
CA THR A 546 42.34 -3.82 0.93
C THR A 546 41.17 -2.97 0.42
N ILE A 547 39.95 -3.52 0.38
CA ILE A 547 38.74 -2.78 -0.02
C ILE A 547 38.51 -1.59 0.92
N LEU A 548 38.54 -1.83 2.24
CA LEU A 548 38.32 -0.77 3.24
C LEU A 548 39.38 0.35 3.14
N GLN A 549 40.65 -0.01 2.91
CA GLN A 549 41.73 0.96 2.73
C GLN A 549 41.55 1.77 1.44
N SER A 550 41.20 1.12 0.33
CA SER A 550 40.92 1.78 -0.96
C SER A 550 39.82 2.84 -0.83
N VAL A 551 38.72 2.49 -0.17
CA VAL A 551 37.61 3.43 0.08
C VAL A 551 38.05 4.57 1.00
N GLU A 552 38.80 4.27 2.06
CA GLU A 552 39.32 5.30 2.99
C GLU A 552 40.23 6.31 2.28
N GLU A 553 41.12 5.84 1.40
CA GLU A 553 42.01 6.69 0.61
C GLU A 553 41.24 7.55 -0.39
N ARG A 554 40.23 6.99 -1.07
CA ARG A 554 39.34 7.75 -1.97
C ARG A 554 38.61 8.87 -1.23
N ILE A 555 38.03 8.59 -0.06
CA ILE A 555 37.38 9.61 0.76
C ILE A 555 38.39 10.70 1.15
N LYS A 556 39.60 10.34 1.58
CA LYS A 556 40.65 11.31 1.95
C LYS A 556 41.05 12.23 0.79
N LYS A 557 41.13 11.71 -0.44
CA LYS A 557 41.45 12.50 -1.63
C LYS A 557 40.45 13.62 -1.88
N TRP A 558 39.19 13.45 -1.50
CA TRP A 558 38.12 14.44 -1.72
C TRP A 558 38.12 15.59 -0.70
N LYS A 559 38.96 15.50 0.34
CA LYS A 559 39.16 16.55 1.36
C LYS A 559 39.92 17.76 0.81
N THR A 560 40.83 17.55 -0.13
CA THR A 560 41.72 18.57 -0.69
C THR A 560 41.49 18.70 -2.18
N PRO A 561 41.43 19.91 -2.76
CA PRO A 561 41.36 20.08 -4.21
C PRO A 561 42.59 19.41 -4.85
N THR A 562 42.36 18.53 -5.81
CA THR A 562 43.40 17.90 -6.65
C THR A 562 43.19 18.30 -8.10
N GLU A 563 44.21 18.15 -8.95
CA GLU A 563 44.13 18.44 -10.40
C GLU A 563 42.92 17.78 -11.10
N GLU A 564 42.48 16.61 -10.62
CA GLU A 564 41.29 15.90 -11.12
C GLU A 564 39.94 16.48 -10.61
N PHE A 565 39.93 17.17 -9.47
CA PHE A 565 38.73 17.68 -8.81
C PHE A 565 38.86 19.19 -8.60
N LYS A 566 38.35 19.98 -9.56
CA LYS A 566 38.42 21.45 -9.57
C LYS A 566 37.76 22.15 -8.38
N ARG A 567 36.99 21.43 -7.54
CA ARG A 567 36.45 21.93 -6.25
C ARG A 567 36.57 20.83 -5.19
N ALA A 568 36.97 21.23 -3.99
CA ALA A 568 36.85 20.37 -2.81
C ALA A 568 35.38 20.15 -2.46
N MET A 569 35.07 18.96 -1.92
CA MET A 569 33.76 18.66 -1.36
C MET A 569 33.44 19.59 -0.19
N LYS A 570 32.16 19.92 0.05
CA LYS A 570 31.77 20.74 1.20
C LYS A 570 32.14 20.00 2.50
N SER A 571 32.55 20.75 3.53
CA SER A 571 32.98 20.15 4.81
C SER A 571 31.92 19.23 5.41
N GLU A 572 30.65 19.63 5.36
CA GLU A 572 29.51 18.87 5.88
C GLU A 572 29.28 17.54 5.15
N GLU A 573 29.44 17.53 3.82
CA GLU A 573 29.33 16.32 2.99
C GLU A 573 30.48 15.35 3.30
N TYR A 574 31.70 15.88 3.42
CA TYR A 574 32.89 15.10 3.78
C TYR A 574 32.78 14.49 5.18
N GLU A 575 32.32 15.25 6.18
CA GLU A 575 32.08 14.77 7.53
C GLU A 575 31.01 13.68 7.55
N THR A 576 29.93 13.86 6.78
CA THR A 576 28.86 12.87 6.67
C THR A 576 29.33 11.58 6.01
N LEU A 577 30.08 11.65 4.90
CA LEU A 577 30.69 10.47 4.26
C LEU A 577 31.65 9.75 5.20
N THR A 578 32.49 10.50 5.91
CA THR A 578 33.43 9.93 6.89
C THR A 578 32.67 9.23 8.01
N ARG A 579 31.55 9.79 8.47
CA ARG A 579 30.66 9.19 9.47
C ARG A 579 30.03 7.90 8.96
N ILE A 580 29.51 7.88 7.73
CA ILE A 580 28.96 6.66 7.10
C ILE A 580 30.03 5.57 7.01
N PHE A 581 31.20 5.90 6.44
CA PHE A 581 32.32 4.95 6.31
C PHE A 581 32.76 4.40 7.67
N THR A 582 32.89 5.27 8.67
CA THR A 582 33.26 4.88 10.03
C THR A 582 32.25 3.91 10.64
N GLN A 583 30.95 4.11 10.40
CA GLN A 583 29.94 3.16 10.85
C GLN A 583 30.04 1.81 10.14
N ILE A 584 30.19 1.79 8.81
CA ILE A 584 30.39 0.55 8.05
C ILE A 584 31.59 -0.23 8.65
N ARG A 585 32.71 0.46 8.85
CA ARG A 585 33.93 -0.11 9.44
C ARG A 585 33.73 -0.61 10.87
N ARG A 586 33.00 0.13 11.71
CA ARG A 586 32.70 -0.25 13.11
C ARG A 586 31.75 -1.44 13.20
N SER A 587 30.75 -1.49 12.32
CA SER A 587 29.80 -2.60 12.24
C SER A 587 30.48 -3.88 11.79
N TRP A 588 31.61 -3.78 11.10
CA TRP A 588 32.40 -4.90 10.60
C TRP A 588 33.53 -5.33 11.55
N LYS A 589 33.19 -5.84 12.73
CA LYS A 589 34.15 -6.55 13.60
C LYS A 589 33.86 -8.05 13.54
N THR A 590 34.71 -8.81 12.83
CA THR A 590 34.78 -10.29 12.81
C THR A 590 33.46 -11.02 12.48
N LYS A 591 33.27 -11.42 11.21
CA LYS A 591 32.13 -12.25 10.73
C LYS A 591 30.78 -11.86 11.36
N ALA A 592 30.44 -10.57 11.29
CA ALA A 592 29.14 -10.11 11.73
C ALA A 592 28.08 -10.78 10.87
N ARG A 593 27.11 -11.48 11.48
CA ARG A 593 25.93 -11.95 10.76
C ARG A 593 25.22 -10.74 10.17
N TYR A 594 24.63 -10.90 8.98
CA TYR A 594 23.87 -9.86 8.30
C TYR A 594 22.87 -9.16 9.23
N GLU A 595 22.17 -9.91 10.08
CA GLU A 595 21.23 -9.40 11.08
C GLU A 595 21.88 -8.43 12.08
N ASP A 596 23.05 -8.77 12.61
CA ASP A 596 23.76 -7.95 13.58
C ASP A 596 24.37 -6.71 12.93
N TRP A 597 24.81 -6.84 11.67
CA TRP A 597 25.31 -5.74 10.87
C TRP A 597 24.21 -4.73 10.55
N ARG A 598 23.06 -5.22 10.08
CA ARG A 598 21.88 -4.42 9.76
C ARG A 598 21.29 -3.76 11.00
N ARG A 599 21.20 -4.47 12.13
CA ARG A 599 20.72 -3.89 13.41
C ARG A 599 21.57 -2.70 13.86
N LYS A 600 22.88 -2.71 13.62
CA LYS A 600 23.79 -1.60 13.99
C LYS A 600 23.65 -0.38 13.08
N LEU A 601 23.30 -0.57 11.81
CA LEU A 601 23.20 0.52 10.82
C LEU A 601 21.79 1.10 10.74
N ASN A 602 20.76 0.30 10.92
CA ASN A 602 19.35 0.69 10.80
C ASN A 602 18.99 2.00 11.54
N PRO A 603 19.39 2.22 12.82
CA PRO A 603 19.06 3.46 13.53
C PRO A 603 19.60 4.73 12.86
N THR A 604 20.66 4.58 12.06
CA THR A 604 21.40 5.69 11.46
C THR A 604 21.09 5.90 9.98
N LEU A 605 20.54 4.89 9.30
CA LEU A 605 20.11 4.97 7.89
C LEU A 605 19.22 6.18 7.56
N PRO A 606 18.22 6.55 8.37
CA PRO A 606 17.34 7.66 8.04
C PRO A 606 18.00 9.03 8.15
N SER A 607 19.14 9.10 8.86
CA SER A 607 19.93 10.32 9.02
C SER A 607 20.90 10.57 7.86
N PHE A 608 21.11 9.59 6.98
CA PHE A 608 22.05 9.70 5.88
C PHE A 608 21.40 10.22 4.60
N PRO A 609 21.96 11.26 3.96
CA PRO A 609 21.53 11.68 2.63
C PRO A 609 21.77 10.57 1.61
N SER A 610 20.75 10.23 0.82
CA SER A 610 20.81 9.12 -0.15
C SER A 610 21.93 9.30 -1.18
N ASP A 611 22.19 10.53 -1.63
CA ASP A 611 23.27 10.83 -2.59
C ASP A 611 24.66 10.46 -2.04
N LEU A 612 24.91 10.73 -0.75
CA LEU A 612 26.18 10.40 -0.11
C LEU A 612 26.31 8.89 0.14
N VAL A 613 25.20 8.21 0.45
CA VAL A 613 25.19 6.74 0.57
C VAL A 613 25.49 6.10 -0.78
N LYS A 614 24.93 6.63 -1.87
CA LYS A 614 25.18 6.19 -3.24
C LYS A 614 26.66 6.32 -3.62
N ILE A 615 27.26 7.48 -3.35
CA ILE A 615 28.70 7.71 -3.54
C ILE A 615 29.54 6.66 -2.79
N ILE A 616 29.22 6.40 -1.52
CA ILE A 616 29.96 5.38 -0.75
C ILE A 616 29.74 3.98 -1.31
N ALA A 617 28.52 3.63 -1.69
CA ALA A 617 28.22 2.33 -2.28
C ALA A 617 28.98 2.12 -3.59
N ASP A 618 29.08 3.14 -4.45
CA ASP A 618 29.85 3.11 -5.68
C ASP A 618 31.36 2.91 -5.39
N MET A 619 31.91 3.60 -4.38
CA MET A 619 33.30 3.40 -3.96
C MET A 619 33.60 1.96 -3.51
N PHE A 620 32.67 1.34 -2.77
CA PHE A 620 32.77 -0.06 -2.38
C PHE A 620 32.59 -1.01 -3.57
N GLY A 621 31.66 -0.71 -4.48
CA GLY A 621 31.44 -1.45 -5.73
C GLY A 621 32.72 -1.53 -6.54
N ASP A 622 33.31 -0.38 -6.86
CA ASP A 622 34.57 -0.28 -7.60
C ASP A 622 35.71 -1.04 -6.93
N SER A 623 35.87 -0.85 -5.61
CA SER A 623 36.98 -1.43 -4.86
C SER A 623 36.85 -2.96 -4.71
N SER A 624 35.63 -3.49 -4.71
CA SER A 624 35.35 -4.93 -4.53
C SER A 624 35.28 -5.71 -5.85
N ARG A 625 35.02 -5.03 -6.97
CA ARG A 625 34.75 -5.61 -8.30
C ARG A 625 35.72 -6.73 -8.69
N GLN A 626 37.02 -6.44 -8.69
CA GLN A 626 38.05 -7.40 -9.13
C GLN A 626 38.06 -8.69 -8.27
N PHE A 627 37.80 -8.56 -6.98
CA PHE A 627 37.81 -9.69 -6.05
C PHE A 627 36.56 -10.55 -6.23
N LEU A 628 35.39 -9.91 -6.36
CA LEU A 628 34.12 -10.60 -6.59
C LEU A 628 34.10 -11.33 -7.93
N MET A 629 34.56 -10.69 -9.01
CA MET A 629 34.62 -11.33 -10.33
C MET A 629 35.48 -12.60 -10.32
N LYS A 630 36.65 -12.55 -9.68
CA LYS A 630 37.52 -13.73 -9.55
C LYS A 630 36.84 -14.88 -8.79
N LYS A 631 36.03 -14.57 -7.78
CA LYS A 631 35.33 -15.58 -6.97
C LYS A 631 34.10 -16.17 -7.69
N LEU A 632 33.47 -15.39 -8.57
CA LEU A 632 32.21 -15.73 -9.23
C LEU A 632 32.38 -16.20 -10.67
N ASP A 633 33.63 -16.40 -11.11
CA ASP A 633 33.99 -16.62 -12.51
C ASP A 633 33.18 -17.74 -13.21
N SER A 634 32.99 -18.89 -12.55
CA SER A 634 32.21 -19.99 -13.12
C SER A 634 30.72 -19.67 -13.31
N ARG A 635 30.11 -18.98 -12.34
CA ARG A 635 28.71 -18.54 -12.40
C ARG A 635 28.52 -17.45 -13.46
N TRP A 636 29.51 -16.58 -13.61
CA TRP A 636 29.53 -15.54 -14.62
C TRP A 636 29.53 -16.11 -16.04
N HIS A 637 30.40 -17.08 -16.31
CA HIS A 637 30.43 -17.78 -17.60
C HIS A 637 29.10 -18.47 -17.90
N HIS A 638 28.51 -19.16 -16.91
CA HIS A 638 27.20 -19.78 -17.04
C HIS A 638 26.11 -18.76 -17.38
N PHE A 639 26.14 -17.58 -16.73
CA PHE A 639 25.20 -16.51 -17.02
C PHE A 639 25.26 -16.05 -18.49
N LEU A 640 26.47 -15.81 -19.02
CA LEU A 640 26.67 -15.43 -20.42
C LEU A 640 26.20 -16.53 -21.38
N ASP A 641 26.51 -17.78 -21.09
CA ASP A 641 26.19 -18.94 -21.92
C ASP A 641 24.69 -19.24 -21.96
N TRP A 642 23.94 -18.90 -20.92
CA TRP A 642 22.49 -19.15 -20.87
C TRP A 642 21.64 -17.96 -21.29
N ASN A 643 22.04 -16.72 -20.95
CA ASN A 643 21.16 -15.55 -21.10
C ASN A 643 21.54 -14.63 -22.25
N VAL A 644 22.76 -14.74 -22.78
CA VAL A 644 23.30 -13.78 -23.76
C VAL A 644 23.67 -14.48 -25.06
N LYS A 645 24.65 -15.39 -25.02
CA LYS A 645 25.22 -16.03 -26.22
C LYS A 645 24.21 -16.80 -27.08
N PRO A 646 23.24 -17.56 -26.54
CA PRO A 646 22.30 -18.34 -27.37
C PRO A 646 21.38 -17.48 -28.24
N TYR A 647 21.14 -16.24 -27.83
CA TYR A 647 20.15 -15.36 -28.45
C TYR A 647 20.78 -14.32 -29.38
N LEU A 648 22.11 -14.31 -29.53
CA LEU A 648 22.84 -13.36 -30.37
C LEU A 648 23.29 -13.98 -31.69
N ARG A 649 23.19 -13.21 -32.77
CA ARG A 649 23.82 -13.50 -34.06
C ARG A 649 25.20 -12.84 -34.08
N ARG A 650 26.19 -13.50 -33.49
CA ARG A 650 27.55 -12.96 -33.29
C ARG A 650 28.21 -12.41 -34.58
N ALA A 651 27.96 -13.05 -35.72
CA ALA A 651 28.46 -12.59 -37.03
C ALA A 651 27.93 -11.20 -37.44
N LEU A 652 26.77 -10.79 -36.92
CA LEU A 652 26.09 -9.54 -37.24
C LEU A 652 26.40 -8.41 -36.24
N LEU A 653 27.28 -8.64 -35.26
CA LEU A 653 27.64 -7.63 -34.27
C LEU A 653 28.85 -6.82 -34.72
N TYR A 654 28.79 -5.49 -34.50
CA TYR A 654 29.95 -4.61 -34.57
C TYR A 654 30.99 -4.98 -33.50
N GLN A 655 32.24 -4.62 -33.74
CA GLN A 655 33.37 -4.98 -32.88
C GLN A 655 33.20 -4.48 -31.43
N GLU A 656 32.67 -3.26 -31.25
CA GLU A 656 32.34 -2.68 -29.94
C GLU A 656 31.29 -3.52 -29.18
N LEU A 657 30.26 -4.02 -29.88
CA LEU A 657 29.22 -4.85 -29.26
C LEU A 657 29.68 -6.29 -29.02
N ARG A 658 30.62 -6.80 -29.82
CA ARG A 658 31.24 -8.12 -29.57
C ARG A 658 32.05 -8.10 -28.27
N SER A 659 32.85 -7.06 -28.03
CA SER A 659 33.60 -6.97 -26.77
C SER A 659 32.68 -6.86 -25.55
N LEU A 660 31.57 -6.11 -25.67
CA LEU A 660 30.54 -6.05 -24.62
C LEU A 660 29.90 -7.42 -24.35
N THR A 661 29.55 -8.18 -25.40
CA THR A 661 28.81 -9.45 -25.27
C THR A 661 29.67 -10.67 -24.95
N ASP A 662 30.97 -10.63 -25.24
CA ASP A 662 31.92 -11.70 -24.96
C ASP A 662 32.49 -11.66 -23.52
N GLY A 663 32.02 -10.73 -22.69
CA GLY A 663 32.42 -10.62 -21.28
C GLY A 663 32.87 -9.22 -20.86
N GLY A 664 32.50 -8.18 -21.62
CA GLY A 664 32.88 -6.80 -21.32
C GLY A 664 32.44 -6.34 -19.94
N GLU A 665 33.14 -5.32 -19.43
CA GLU A 665 32.94 -4.72 -18.11
C GLU A 665 31.46 -4.48 -17.76
N PHE A 666 30.69 -4.02 -18.73
CA PHE A 666 29.28 -3.72 -18.59
C PHE A 666 28.42 -4.92 -18.15
N LEU A 667 28.54 -6.06 -18.84
CA LEU A 667 27.73 -7.24 -18.49
C LEU A 667 28.24 -7.88 -17.18
N ALA A 668 29.53 -7.76 -16.87
CA ALA A 668 30.09 -8.19 -15.59
C ALA A 668 29.45 -7.42 -14.43
N ASP A 669 29.25 -6.11 -14.58
CA ASP A 669 28.60 -5.28 -13.56
C ASP A 669 27.11 -5.65 -13.39
N ILE A 670 26.43 -5.94 -14.50
CA ILE A 670 25.05 -6.47 -14.46
C ILE A 670 25.00 -7.77 -13.67
N PHE A 671 25.89 -8.71 -13.94
CA PHE A 671 25.92 -9.99 -13.24
C PHE A 671 26.22 -9.85 -11.75
N LEU A 672 27.18 -9.00 -11.38
CA LEU A 672 27.48 -8.74 -9.97
C LEU A 672 26.27 -8.17 -9.23
N ARG A 673 25.53 -7.23 -9.83
CA ARG A 673 24.29 -6.67 -9.26
C ARG A 673 23.23 -7.76 -9.06
N LEU A 674 23.05 -8.66 -10.03
CA LEU A 674 22.07 -9.74 -9.93
C LEU A 674 22.38 -10.72 -8.80
N ILE A 675 23.64 -11.13 -8.69
CA ILE A 675 24.04 -12.04 -7.60
C ILE A 675 23.87 -11.36 -6.24
N GLN A 676 24.16 -10.05 -6.15
CA GLN A 676 23.91 -9.27 -4.94
C GLN A 676 22.43 -9.24 -4.57
N GLU A 677 21.53 -9.02 -5.53
CA GLU A 677 20.09 -8.96 -5.32
C GLU A 677 19.47 -10.33 -5.00
N GLU A 678 19.96 -11.38 -5.65
CA GLU A 678 19.58 -12.77 -5.32
C GLU A 678 20.00 -13.09 -3.88
N SER A 679 21.23 -12.74 -3.51
CA SER A 679 21.75 -12.95 -2.16
C SER A 679 20.97 -12.14 -1.12
N ALA A 680 20.68 -10.86 -1.41
CA ALA A 680 19.86 -10.00 -0.56
C ALA A 680 18.45 -10.58 -0.40
N SER A 681 17.83 -11.06 -1.48
CA SER A 681 16.51 -11.69 -1.43
C SER A 681 16.53 -12.99 -0.60
N GLN A 682 17.54 -13.84 -0.77
CA GLN A 682 17.71 -15.06 0.03
C GLN A 682 17.97 -14.74 1.51
N MET A 683 18.71 -13.67 1.82
CA MET A 683 18.96 -13.20 3.19
C MET A 683 17.72 -12.57 3.81
N GLN A 684 16.92 -11.82 3.04
CA GLN A 684 15.64 -11.25 3.47
C GLN A 684 14.60 -12.34 3.77
N ILE A 685 14.53 -13.39 2.94
CA ILE A 685 13.65 -14.55 3.20
C ILE A 685 14.05 -15.21 4.53
N LYS A 686 15.35 -15.43 4.77
CA LYS A 686 15.84 -15.95 6.06
C LYS A 686 15.49 -15.01 7.23
N SER A 687 15.66 -13.69 7.07
CA SER A 687 15.29 -12.68 8.09
C SER A 687 13.79 -12.65 8.39
N ARG A 688 12.93 -12.84 7.38
CA ARG A 688 11.47 -12.96 7.54
C ARG A 688 11.11 -14.23 8.33
N THR A 689 11.80 -15.34 8.10
CA THR A 689 11.60 -16.61 8.84
C THR A 689 12.07 -16.53 10.31
N TYR A 690 13.01 -15.63 10.63
CA TYR A 690 13.55 -15.45 11.99
C TYR A 690 13.09 -14.17 12.72
N GLY A 691 12.16 -13.41 12.13
CA GLY A 691 11.42 -12.34 12.81
C GLY A 691 12.18 -11.03 12.98
N MET A 692 12.78 -10.50 11.92
CA MET A 692 13.18 -9.07 11.89
C MET A 692 12.87 -8.45 10.53
N LEU A 693 11.65 -7.93 10.41
CA LEU A 693 11.38 -6.62 9.81
C LEU A 693 10.77 -5.81 10.96
N TYR A 694 11.31 -4.62 11.21
CA TYR A 694 10.84 -3.63 12.20
C TYR A 694 11.28 -3.80 13.68
N THR A 695 12.30 -3.06 14.06
CA THR A 695 12.63 -2.58 15.42
C THR A 695 13.39 -1.26 15.20
N GLU A 696 12.95 -0.10 15.67
CA GLU A 696 12.88 0.29 17.08
C GLU A 696 11.50 0.27 17.71
#